data_AF-A0A928TA75-F1
#
_entry.id   AF-A0A928TA75-F1
#
_cell.length_a   1.000
_cell.length_b   1.000
_cell.length_c   1.000
_cell.angle_alpha   90.00
_cell.angle_beta   90.00
_cell.angle_gamma   90.00
#
_symmetry.space_group_name_H-M   'P 1'
#
loop_
_entity.id
_entity.type
_entity.pdbx_description
1 polymer ?
#
loop_
_entity_poly.entity_id
_entity_poly.type
_entity_poly.pdbx_seq_one_letter_code
_entity_poly.pdbx_strand_id
1 'polypeptide(L)'
;MKRTHKLLSSLLIPALFTGLALAEPRTWTDVQGRQVTASFVSLEGDQITLQTADGNLHRFPVSNLSAEDQTLAKKLTAAAPASAPAADGQPAYMANATVAKAASTIDTLVAKGLVRANPERVKAGKQPITSFNAPCTDEQFVRRVYLDIVGRIPTHDEAQAFFANAAKDKRAKLIDMLLDSPGYNSHMFNYIAEMLRVKDRLDGGNNIRGIPYINWLQKQIESNTAWDKMVYEMLTATGKMWHNGAAGYLLRDAGMPLDNLANTLAVFLGTDVACAQCHDHPFSDWTQHQFFEMASFFGATSTRYRPVRARRGDDSMMGGDMGNKLMADIESIIEKNGMDITRLRNGIQQYIGANRYAITDTETNTIKLPHDYKYPDAKPGDSVAPKFITWSKEDKNLPAYKQKTKVEEDLRVSFATWATHPTNPRFAMAIANRMWARAFGVGVANIVTNIDDPNQSSNPELLKHLAEEMKRVKFSLKDFMRIIYNTRAYQSEATTEAIAMGEPYYFQGPQLRRLTAEQAWDSFMTLVLGEPDKYKKPLEDLYSRAIDLDLSNPKLDAQTVLMKYEAYRNMEAKERALMGGSLASAGEDMMMEGKKAKGKDSKGGSDMMENASLAYGGMVLRRAAELEQPARPGHFLIEFGQSPRNLIDGSSKVGSVPQVLMMMNGQAQEMLTNRDSLLFRTMEKVKSPSEKVEALFVSVLSRRPTMVEKDIAKRALSAGDEGYSNMIWALINTREFIFLQ
;
A
#
# COMPACT_ATOMS: atom_id res chain seq x y z
N MET A 1 -55.53 39.49 -27.74
CA MET A 1 -54.96 40.83 -27.53
C MET A 1 -53.61 40.69 -26.83
N LYS A 2 -52.53 41.16 -27.48
CA LYS A 2 -51.31 41.82 -26.96
C LYS A 2 -50.87 41.42 -25.53
N ARG A 3 -49.63 41.02 -25.21
CA ARG A 3 -48.29 41.35 -25.78
C ARG A 3 -47.29 40.48 -24.98
N THR A 4 -46.42 39.69 -25.63
CA THR A 4 -44.95 39.90 -25.77
C THR A 4 -44.16 39.91 -24.44
N HIS A 5 -43.00 39.26 -24.26
CA HIS A 5 -42.12 38.46 -25.12
C HIS A 5 -40.90 38.01 -24.29
N LYS A 6 -40.35 36.84 -24.66
CA LYS A 6 -38.90 36.51 -24.71
C LYS A 6 -38.19 36.35 -23.36
N LEU A 7 -37.21 35.46 -23.16
CA LEU A 7 -36.41 34.46 -23.89
C LEU A 7 -35.50 33.93 -22.73
N LEU A 8 -35.12 32.67 -22.53
CA LEU A 8 -34.24 31.84 -23.35
C LEU A 8 -33.88 30.63 -22.44
N SER A 9 -33.99 29.40 -22.99
CA SER A 9 -32.96 28.32 -22.99
C SER A 9 -32.22 27.96 -21.70
N SER A 10 -31.82 26.73 -21.40
CA SER A 10 -31.84 25.39 -22.01
C SER A 10 -30.89 24.58 -21.11
N LEU A 11 -31.17 23.28 -20.89
CA LEU A 11 -30.23 22.24 -20.45
C LEU A 11 -29.30 22.52 -19.25
N LEU A 12 -29.40 21.73 -18.18
CA LEU A 12 -28.27 20.97 -17.59
C LEU A 12 -28.71 20.20 -16.33
N ILE A 13 -28.36 18.91 -16.31
CA ILE A 13 -28.22 18.07 -15.11
C ILE A 13 -27.29 18.80 -14.12
N PRO A 14 -27.53 18.75 -12.80
CA PRO A 14 -26.59 18.00 -11.96
C PRO A 14 -27.16 17.33 -10.69
N ALA A 15 -26.44 16.27 -10.31
CA ALA A 15 -26.01 15.93 -8.95
C ALA A 15 -27.03 15.36 -7.95
N LEU A 16 -26.89 14.04 -7.72
CA LEU A 16 -27.01 13.46 -6.39
C LEU A 16 -25.97 14.11 -5.46
N PHE A 17 -26.45 14.79 -4.42
CA PHE A 17 -25.70 15.09 -3.21
C PHE A 17 -26.30 14.31 -2.03
N THR A 18 -25.41 13.80 -1.19
CA THR A 18 -25.62 13.09 0.06
C THR A 18 -26.26 13.96 1.14
N GLY A 19 -27.05 13.36 2.02
CA GLY A 19 -27.52 14.00 3.25
C GLY A 19 -28.04 12.98 4.26
N LEU A 20 -27.28 12.78 5.35
CA LEU A 20 -27.85 12.31 6.61
C LEU A 20 -29.03 13.22 6.95
N ALA A 21 -30.21 12.65 7.17
CA ALA A 21 -31.36 13.42 7.63
C ALA A 21 -31.08 13.93 9.06
N LEU A 22 -30.45 15.11 9.17
CA LEU A 22 -30.65 15.99 10.32
C LEU A 22 -32.16 16.25 10.39
N ALA A 23 -32.75 16.14 11.58
CA ALA A 23 -34.15 16.49 11.76
C ALA A 23 -34.37 17.92 11.22
N GLU A 24 -35.45 18.14 10.46
CA GLU A 24 -35.71 19.44 9.83
C GLU A 24 -35.63 20.57 10.88
N PRO A 25 -35.02 21.72 10.53
CA PRO A 25 -34.87 22.83 11.45
C PRO A 25 -36.26 23.30 11.90
N ARG A 26 -36.48 23.31 13.22
CA ARG A 26 -37.73 23.75 13.85
C ARG A 26 -37.46 24.77 14.93
N THR A 27 -38.50 25.45 15.37
CA THR A 27 -38.42 26.36 16.52
C THR A 27 -38.39 25.55 17.82
N TRP A 28 -37.41 25.85 18.67
CA TRP A 28 -37.24 25.36 20.04
C TRP A 28 -37.46 26.53 20.99
N THR A 29 -38.18 26.28 22.08
CA THR A 29 -38.54 27.30 23.07
C THR A 29 -37.89 26.96 24.40
N ASP A 30 -37.28 27.93 25.05
CA ASP A 30 -36.71 27.77 26.38
C ASP A 30 -37.74 28.02 27.50
N VAL A 31 -37.35 27.76 28.76
CA VAL A 31 -38.21 27.98 29.95
C VAL A 31 -38.57 29.45 30.19
N GLN A 32 -37.90 30.39 29.52
CA GLN A 32 -38.15 31.83 29.59
C GLN A 32 -38.99 32.32 28.38
N GLY A 33 -39.42 31.41 27.50
CA GLY A 33 -40.21 31.73 26.30
C GLY A 33 -39.39 32.22 25.11
N ARG A 34 -38.06 32.19 25.17
CA ARG A 34 -37.17 32.58 24.06
C ARG A 34 -37.14 31.45 23.03
N GLN A 35 -37.17 31.82 21.76
CA GLN A 35 -37.28 30.88 20.64
C GLN A 35 -36.03 30.88 19.77
N VAL A 36 -35.62 29.71 19.30
CA VAL A 36 -34.51 29.54 18.35
C VAL A 36 -34.87 28.49 17.30
N THR A 37 -34.62 28.79 16.03
CA THR A 37 -34.80 27.81 14.95
C THR A 37 -33.53 26.99 14.76
N ALA A 38 -33.61 25.70 15.04
CA ALA A 38 -32.48 24.79 15.03
C ALA A 38 -32.91 23.34 14.73
N SER A 39 -31.99 22.54 14.21
CA SER A 39 -32.14 21.10 14.02
C SER A 39 -31.71 20.34 15.27
N PHE A 40 -32.46 19.31 15.66
CA PHE A 40 -32.06 18.40 16.71
C PHE A 40 -30.85 17.57 16.26
N VAL A 41 -29.82 17.51 17.09
CA VAL A 41 -28.61 16.71 16.82
C VAL A 41 -28.56 15.49 17.74
N SER A 42 -28.62 15.69 19.05
CA SER A 42 -28.59 14.59 20.03
C SER A 42 -29.14 15.03 21.39
N LEU A 43 -29.48 14.04 22.22
CA LEU A 43 -29.71 14.19 23.66
C LEU A 43 -28.87 13.14 24.36
N GLU A 44 -27.89 13.57 25.15
CA GLU A 44 -26.97 12.71 25.88
C GLU A 44 -27.16 12.94 27.38
N GLY A 45 -27.80 11.98 28.07
CA GLY A 45 -28.24 12.18 29.45
C GLY A 45 -29.24 13.34 29.53
N ASP A 46 -28.88 14.38 30.28
CA ASP A 46 -29.69 15.60 30.44
C ASP A 46 -29.26 16.75 29.50
N GLN A 47 -28.30 16.52 28.60
CA GLN A 47 -27.77 17.57 27.72
C GLN A 47 -28.28 17.42 26.29
N ILE A 48 -29.00 18.43 25.79
CA ILE A 48 -29.45 18.50 24.40
C ILE A 48 -28.44 19.27 23.55
N THR A 49 -28.21 18.81 22.32
CA THR A 49 -27.45 19.55 21.30
C THR A 49 -28.36 19.93 20.14
N LEU A 50 -28.44 21.21 19.85
CA LEU A 50 -29.18 21.79 18.72
C LEU A 50 -28.22 22.49 17.76
N GLN A 51 -28.47 22.39 16.46
CA GLN A 51 -27.72 23.10 15.42
C GLN A 51 -28.56 24.23 14.82
N THR A 52 -28.12 25.47 14.95
CA THR A 52 -28.78 26.62 14.31
C THR A 52 -28.49 26.67 12.81
N ALA A 53 -29.28 27.44 12.06
CA ALA A 53 -29.18 27.50 10.58
C ALA A 53 -27.82 27.99 10.04
N ASP A 54 -27.04 28.71 10.86
CA ASP A 54 -25.67 29.15 10.60
C ASP A 54 -24.61 28.06 10.89
N GLY A 55 -25.04 26.85 11.28
CA GLY A 55 -24.20 25.69 11.50
C GLY A 55 -23.61 25.56 12.91
N ASN A 56 -23.86 26.53 13.79
CA ASN A 56 -23.35 26.52 15.17
C ASN A 56 -24.07 25.48 16.04
N LEU A 57 -23.30 24.76 16.86
CA LEU A 57 -23.83 23.76 17.79
C LEU A 57 -23.98 24.35 19.18
N HIS A 58 -25.19 24.28 19.72
CA HIS A 58 -25.52 24.72 21.07
C HIS A 58 -25.86 23.50 21.92
N ARG A 59 -25.03 23.25 22.94
CA ARG A 59 -25.23 22.16 23.92
C ARG A 59 -25.60 22.75 25.28
N PHE A 60 -26.72 22.34 25.84
CA PHE A 60 -27.21 22.84 27.13
C PHE A 60 -28.16 21.84 27.80
N PRO A 61 -28.47 21.99 29.11
CA PRO A 61 -29.42 21.12 29.79
C PRO A 61 -30.79 21.12 29.10
N VAL A 62 -31.37 19.95 28.85
CA VAL A 62 -32.70 19.82 28.26
C VAL A 62 -33.76 20.44 29.19
N SER A 63 -33.49 20.49 30.50
CA SER A 63 -34.31 21.23 31.48
C SER A 63 -34.47 22.72 31.17
N ASN A 64 -33.60 23.30 30.33
CA ASN A 64 -33.70 24.69 29.90
C ASN A 64 -34.74 24.88 28.79
N LEU A 65 -35.25 23.81 28.18
CA LEU A 65 -36.32 23.86 27.19
C LEU A 65 -37.71 23.85 27.81
N SER A 66 -38.71 24.28 27.05
CA SER A 66 -40.13 24.12 27.38
C SER A 66 -40.48 22.66 27.63
N ALA A 67 -41.49 22.37 28.46
CA ALA A 67 -41.91 20.99 28.75
C ALA A 67 -42.28 20.20 27.48
N GLU A 68 -42.82 20.89 26.47
CA GLU A 68 -43.13 20.31 25.16
C GLU A 68 -41.86 19.91 24.41
N ASP A 69 -40.87 20.81 24.31
CA ASP A 69 -39.61 20.55 23.63
C ASP A 69 -38.72 19.54 24.38
N GLN A 70 -38.83 19.47 25.71
CA GLN A 70 -38.21 18.41 26.52
C GLN A 70 -38.77 17.03 26.16
N THR A 71 -40.09 16.92 26.02
CA THR A 71 -40.77 15.67 25.67
C THR A 71 -40.40 15.24 24.25
N LEU A 72 -40.33 16.20 23.34
CA LEU A 72 -39.91 15.97 21.97
C LEU A 72 -38.45 15.52 21.87
N ALA A 73 -37.52 16.20 22.57
CA ALA A 73 -36.11 15.85 22.57
C ALA A 73 -35.92 14.38 22.97
N LYS A 74 -36.58 13.94 24.05
CA LYS A 74 -36.57 12.53 24.49
C LYS A 74 -37.15 11.57 23.45
N LYS A 75 -38.21 11.96 22.75
CA LYS A 75 -38.82 11.16 21.68
C LYS A 75 -37.90 11.02 20.46
N LEU A 76 -37.19 12.09 20.08
CA LEU A 76 -36.23 12.08 18.97
C LEU A 76 -35.01 11.21 19.28
N THR A 77 -34.57 11.15 20.54
CA THR A 77 -33.49 10.24 20.99
C THR A 77 -33.90 8.77 20.91
N ALA A 78 -35.14 8.45 21.29
CA ALA A 78 -35.66 7.09 21.26
C ALA A 78 -35.87 6.54 19.83
N ALA A 79 -35.93 7.42 18.83
CA ALA A 79 -36.09 7.06 17.42
C ALA A 79 -34.75 6.80 16.68
N ALA A 80 -33.60 7.07 17.31
CA ALA A 80 -32.29 6.70 16.76
C ALA A 80 -31.97 5.22 17.08
N PRO A 81 -31.43 4.42 16.14
CA PRO A 81 -31.15 3.01 16.39
C PRO A 81 -30.11 2.86 17.52
N ALA A 82 -30.47 2.10 18.55
CA ALA A 82 -29.64 1.87 19.72
C ALA A 82 -28.37 1.06 19.37
N SER A 83 -27.20 1.66 19.53
CA SER A 83 -25.94 0.93 19.70
C SER A 83 -25.92 0.30 21.09
N ALA A 84 -25.59 -1.00 21.16
CA ALA A 84 -25.49 -1.75 22.41
C ALA A 84 -24.50 -1.10 23.41
N PRO A 85 -24.76 -1.18 24.73
CA PRO A 85 -23.89 -0.58 25.74
C PRO A 85 -22.58 -1.37 25.87
N ALA A 86 -21.47 -0.63 25.88
CA ALA A 86 -20.14 -1.15 26.15
C ALA A 86 -19.97 -1.50 27.63
N ALA A 87 -19.25 -2.59 27.92
CA ALA A 87 -18.85 -2.98 29.27
C ALA A 87 -17.88 -1.95 29.88
N ASP A 88 -18.04 -1.74 31.19
CA ASP A 88 -17.36 -0.71 31.98
C ASP A 88 -15.83 -0.76 31.90
N GLY A 89 -15.20 0.41 31.72
CA GLY A 89 -13.75 0.61 31.92
C GLY A 89 -12.94 1.07 30.70
N GLN A 90 -13.53 1.29 29.53
CA GLN A 90 -12.84 1.83 28.34
C GLN A 90 -13.19 3.32 28.14
N PRO A 91 -12.24 4.18 27.73
CA PRO A 91 -12.57 5.56 27.33
C PRO A 91 -13.66 5.53 26.26
N ALA A 92 -14.72 6.34 26.43
CA ALA A 92 -15.80 6.42 25.45
C ALA A 92 -15.28 6.94 24.10
N TYR A 93 -15.07 6.04 23.13
CA TYR A 93 -14.62 6.37 21.78
C TYR A 93 -15.81 6.81 20.93
N MET A 94 -15.67 7.94 20.22
CA MET A 94 -16.75 8.49 19.40
C MET A 94 -16.67 7.95 17.97
N ALA A 95 -17.67 7.15 17.59
CA ALA A 95 -17.81 6.58 16.25
C ALA A 95 -17.75 7.62 15.10
N ASN A 96 -18.00 8.91 15.39
CA ASN A 96 -18.12 10.00 14.41
C ASN A 96 -17.00 11.07 14.50
N ALA A 97 -15.80 10.74 14.99
CA ALA A 97 -14.71 11.71 15.08
C ALA A 97 -14.26 12.22 13.70
N THR A 98 -14.16 13.55 13.54
CA THR A 98 -13.54 14.18 12.37
C THR A 98 -12.04 13.87 12.34
N VAL A 99 -11.41 13.98 11.16
CA VAL A 99 -9.95 13.80 10.99
C VAL A 99 -9.16 14.68 11.98
N ALA A 100 -9.54 15.95 12.11
CA ALA A 100 -8.88 16.89 13.02
C ALA A 100 -9.00 16.47 14.49
N LYS A 101 -10.17 15.96 14.93
CA LYS A 101 -10.38 15.48 16.30
C LYS A 101 -9.57 14.22 16.59
N ALA A 102 -9.53 13.28 15.65
CA ALA A 102 -8.74 12.06 15.77
C ALA A 102 -7.23 12.38 15.84
N ALA A 103 -6.75 13.25 14.95
CA ALA A 103 -5.35 13.71 14.93
C ALA A 103 -4.97 14.40 16.26
N SER A 104 -5.81 15.30 16.77
CA SER A 104 -5.59 15.97 18.05
C SER A 104 -5.57 15.01 19.25
N THR A 105 -6.36 13.94 19.20
CA THR A 105 -6.36 12.90 20.24
C THR A 105 -5.04 12.13 20.22
N ILE A 106 -4.56 11.75 19.03
CA ILE A 106 -3.25 11.12 18.84
C ILE A 106 -2.14 12.04 19.37
N ASP A 107 -2.14 13.33 19.03
CA ASP A 107 -1.15 14.29 19.52
C ASP A 107 -1.13 14.38 21.05
N THR A 108 -2.31 14.32 21.68
CA THR A 108 -2.42 14.31 23.14
C THR A 108 -1.75 13.07 23.74
N LEU A 109 -1.93 11.89 23.13
CA LEU A 109 -1.30 10.65 23.58
C LEU A 109 0.20 10.64 23.34
N VAL A 110 0.67 11.21 22.24
CA VAL A 110 2.10 11.42 21.98
C VAL A 110 2.70 12.33 23.06
N ALA A 111 2.08 13.48 23.33
CA ALA A 111 2.54 14.43 24.34
C ALA A 111 2.62 13.80 25.75
N LYS A 112 1.60 12.99 26.12
CA LYS A 112 1.64 12.21 27.37
C LYS A 112 2.80 11.21 27.40
N GLY A 113 3.07 10.54 26.27
CA GLY A 113 4.20 9.63 26.10
C GLY A 113 5.55 10.33 26.31
N LEU A 114 5.74 11.53 25.75
CA LEU A 114 6.94 12.34 25.96
C LEU A 114 7.19 12.62 27.45
N VAL A 115 6.16 13.04 28.17
CA VAL A 115 6.26 13.34 29.61
C VAL A 115 6.58 12.07 30.40
N ARG A 116 5.91 10.95 30.10
CA ARG A 116 6.12 9.66 30.78
C ARG A 116 7.53 9.11 30.57
N ALA A 117 8.16 9.40 29.43
CA ALA A 117 9.51 8.95 29.11
C ALA A 117 10.63 9.65 29.91
N ASN A 118 10.37 10.86 30.41
CA ASN A 118 11.41 11.72 30.95
C ASN A 118 12.16 11.16 32.18
N PRO A 119 11.52 10.49 33.15
CA PRO A 119 12.25 9.89 34.28
C PRO A 119 13.35 8.92 33.86
N GLU A 120 13.05 7.98 32.95
CA GLU A 120 14.05 7.03 32.45
C GLU A 120 15.10 7.69 31.55
N ARG A 121 14.72 8.71 30.76
CA ARG A 121 15.69 9.49 29.98
C ARG A 121 16.71 10.21 30.85
N VAL A 122 16.25 10.88 31.91
CA VAL A 122 17.12 11.60 32.85
C VAL A 122 18.05 10.61 33.57
N LYS A 123 17.53 9.44 33.97
CA LYS A 123 18.34 8.35 34.54
C LYS A 123 19.40 7.84 33.56
N ALA A 124 19.11 7.85 32.26
CA ALA A 124 20.06 7.53 31.19
C ALA A 124 21.00 8.70 30.80
N GLY A 125 21.02 9.80 31.57
CA GLY A 125 21.89 10.95 31.32
C GLY A 125 21.45 11.84 30.14
N LYS A 126 20.22 11.67 29.64
CA LYS A 126 19.68 12.44 28.51
C LYS A 126 18.81 13.59 28.99
N GLN A 127 18.77 14.65 28.17
CA GLN A 127 17.87 15.77 28.42
C GLN A 127 16.40 15.32 28.32
N PRO A 128 15.53 15.85 29.21
CA PRO A 128 14.10 15.61 29.13
C PRO A 128 13.52 16.23 27.86
N ILE A 129 12.51 15.58 27.32
CA ILE A 129 11.74 16.06 26.18
C ILE A 129 10.50 16.79 26.72
N THR A 130 10.41 18.09 26.47
CA THR A 130 9.34 18.93 27.02
C THR A 130 8.27 19.29 26.00
N SER A 131 8.55 19.14 24.70
CA SER A 131 7.61 19.44 23.63
C SER A 131 7.89 18.64 22.35
N PHE A 132 6.97 18.73 21.39
CA PHE A 132 7.26 18.42 19.99
C PHE A 132 8.41 19.28 19.45
N ASN A 133 9.01 18.84 18.35
CA ASN A 133 9.93 19.66 17.57
C ASN A 133 9.21 20.91 17.03
N ALA A 134 9.96 21.86 16.49
CA ALA A 134 9.37 23.01 15.82
C ALA A 134 8.45 22.55 14.67
N PRO A 135 7.37 23.29 14.35
CA PRO A 135 6.58 23.00 13.15
C PRO A 135 7.46 23.06 11.90
N CYS A 136 7.32 22.09 11.00
CA CYS A 136 8.08 22.11 9.75
C CYS A 136 7.64 23.28 8.85
N THR A 137 8.57 23.80 8.05
CA THR A 137 8.25 24.84 7.06
C THR A 137 7.35 24.29 5.96
N ASP A 138 6.77 25.17 5.14
CA ASP A 138 5.95 24.74 4.01
C ASP A 138 6.74 24.00 2.94
N GLU A 139 8.01 24.36 2.74
CA GLU A 139 8.94 23.67 1.84
C GLU A 139 9.27 22.26 2.34
N GLN A 140 9.54 22.11 3.64
CA GLN A 140 9.74 20.79 4.24
C GLN A 140 8.46 19.96 4.17
N PHE A 141 7.31 20.55 4.50
CA PHE A 141 6.01 19.87 4.48
C PHE A 141 5.67 19.36 3.08
N VAL A 142 5.73 20.21 2.05
CA VAL A 142 5.34 19.82 0.67
C VAL A 142 6.25 18.70 0.16
N ARG A 143 7.56 18.77 0.42
CA ARG A 143 8.48 17.70 0.04
C ARG A 143 8.14 16.39 0.75
N ARG A 144 7.99 16.45 2.08
CA ARG A 144 7.73 15.29 2.93
C ARG A 144 6.43 14.59 2.54
N VAL A 145 5.34 15.34 2.40
CA VAL A 145 4.02 14.78 2.14
C VAL A 145 3.94 14.15 0.75
N TYR A 146 4.57 14.74 -0.26
CA TYR A 146 4.68 14.13 -1.59
C TYR A 146 5.46 12.82 -1.56
N LEU A 147 6.59 12.78 -0.84
CA LEU A 147 7.39 11.56 -0.71
C LEU A 147 6.68 10.47 0.11
N ASP A 148 5.99 10.82 1.19
CA ASP A 148 5.29 9.85 2.05
C ASP A 148 3.97 9.33 1.45
N ILE A 149 3.25 10.17 0.70
CA ILE A 149 1.94 9.80 0.12
C ILE A 149 2.10 9.23 -1.28
N VAL A 150 2.83 9.93 -2.16
CA VAL A 150 2.91 9.65 -3.60
C VAL A 150 4.24 8.97 -3.97
N GLY A 151 5.22 8.96 -3.07
CA GLY A 151 6.48 8.26 -3.30
C GLY A 151 7.42 8.97 -4.28
N ARG A 152 7.26 10.27 -4.49
CA ARG A 152 8.13 11.10 -5.33
C ARG A 152 8.18 12.51 -4.79
N ILE A 153 9.15 13.31 -5.22
CA ILE A 153 9.13 14.77 -4.99
C ILE A 153 8.02 15.45 -5.82
N PRO A 154 7.53 16.64 -5.42
CA PRO A 154 6.68 17.43 -6.30
C PRO A 154 7.45 17.91 -7.53
N THR A 155 6.74 18.11 -8.64
CA THR A 155 7.25 18.89 -9.77
C THR A 155 7.45 20.36 -9.37
N HIS A 156 8.20 21.11 -10.17
CA HIS A 156 8.35 22.55 -9.98
C HIS A 156 7.00 23.28 -9.84
N ASP A 157 6.06 22.98 -10.73
CA ASP A 157 4.78 23.68 -10.80
C ASP A 157 3.86 23.28 -9.63
N GLU A 158 3.88 22.02 -9.22
CA GLU A 158 3.19 21.55 -8.00
C GLU A 158 3.71 22.27 -6.74
N ALA A 159 5.03 22.38 -6.59
CA ALA A 159 5.65 23.07 -5.45
C ALA A 159 5.31 24.57 -5.45
N GLN A 160 5.45 25.25 -6.60
CA GLN A 160 5.12 26.67 -6.72
C GLN A 160 3.64 26.94 -6.45
N ALA A 161 2.74 26.09 -6.95
CA ALA A 161 1.31 26.21 -6.67
C ALA A 161 1.01 26.12 -5.17
N PHE A 162 1.70 25.24 -4.44
CA PHE A 162 1.57 25.15 -2.99
C PHE A 162 2.12 26.37 -2.24
N PHE A 163 3.25 26.93 -2.68
CA PHE A 163 3.82 28.14 -2.09
C PHE A 163 2.94 29.37 -2.33
N ALA A 164 2.34 29.48 -3.51
CA ALA A 164 1.45 30.59 -3.86
C ALA A 164 0.10 30.53 -3.13
N ASN A 165 -0.28 29.37 -2.60
CA ASN A 165 -1.55 29.20 -1.89
C ASN A 165 -1.47 29.76 -0.46
N ALA A 166 -2.29 30.78 -0.17
CA ALA A 166 -2.39 31.42 1.14
C ALA A 166 -3.52 30.86 2.04
N ALA A 167 -4.24 29.82 1.60
CA ALA A 167 -5.33 29.24 2.38
C ALA A 167 -4.81 28.59 3.67
N LYS A 168 -5.50 28.85 4.80
CA LYS A 168 -5.13 28.32 6.12
C LYS A 168 -5.17 26.79 6.20
N ASP A 169 -5.98 26.15 5.37
CA ASP A 169 -6.19 24.71 5.30
C ASP A 169 -5.43 24.05 4.14
N LYS A 170 -4.49 24.75 3.48
CA LYS A 170 -3.79 24.25 2.29
C LYS A 170 -3.06 22.92 2.51
N ARG A 171 -2.53 22.68 3.72
CA ARG A 171 -1.84 21.42 4.07
C ARG A 171 -2.81 20.23 4.09
N ALA A 172 -3.97 20.40 4.73
CA ALA A 172 -5.02 19.38 4.77
C ALA A 172 -5.56 19.09 3.35
N LYS A 173 -5.83 20.14 2.56
CA LYS A 173 -6.24 20.01 1.16
C LYS A 173 -5.22 19.28 0.29
N LEU A 174 -3.92 19.57 0.50
CA LEU A 174 -2.86 18.85 -0.22
C LEU A 174 -2.82 17.38 0.18
N ILE A 175 -2.93 17.05 1.47
CA ILE A 175 -2.99 15.65 1.94
C ILE A 175 -4.14 14.91 1.25
N ASP A 176 -5.34 15.48 1.22
CA ASP A 176 -6.51 14.86 0.59
C ASP A 176 -6.29 14.65 -0.92
N MET A 177 -5.81 15.68 -1.61
CA MET A 177 -5.49 15.61 -3.03
C MET A 177 -4.49 14.50 -3.36
N LEU A 178 -3.44 14.36 -2.55
CA LEU A 178 -2.41 13.36 -2.78
C LEU A 178 -2.89 11.93 -2.45
N LEU A 179 -3.68 11.75 -1.38
CA LEU A 179 -4.26 10.46 -1.03
C LEU A 179 -5.25 9.93 -2.08
N ASP A 180 -5.89 10.83 -2.82
CA ASP A 180 -6.80 10.48 -3.90
C ASP A 180 -6.14 10.44 -5.29
N SER A 181 -4.82 10.64 -5.35
CA SER A 181 -4.06 10.62 -6.60
C SER A 181 -3.66 9.20 -7.05
N PRO A 182 -3.48 8.96 -8.36
CA PRO A 182 -2.87 7.72 -8.87
C PRO A 182 -1.50 7.42 -8.26
N GLY A 183 -0.74 8.47 -7.90
CA GLY A 183 0.57 8.28 -7.33
C GLY A 183 0.56 7.73 -5.90
N TYR A 184 -0.51 7.94 -5.12
CA TYR A 184 -0.73 7.19 -3.88
C TYR A 184 -0.87 5.70 -4.17
N ASN A 185 -1.62 5.32 -5.21
CA ASN A 185 -1.83 3.91 -5.56
C ASN A 185 -0.50 3.22 -5.89
N SER A 186 0.34 3.85 -6.72
CA SER A 186 1.67 3.31 -7.05
C SER A 186 2.58 3.18 -5.82
N HIS A 187 2.62 4.19 -4.96
CA HIS A 187 3.49 4.16 -3.79
C HIS A 187 3.01 3.18 -2.72
N MET A 188 1.70 3.10 -2.49
CA MET A 188 1.10 2.11 -1.60
C MET A 188 1.30 0.69 -2.14
N PHE A 189 1.21 0.49 -3.46
CA PHE A 189 1.53 -0.80 -4.08
C PHE A 189 2.97 -1.22 -3.79
N ASN A 190 3.96 -0.36 -4.00
CA ASN A 190 5.37 -0.70 -3.70
C ASN A 190 5.57 -1.14 -2.25
N TYR A 191 4.92 -0.45 -1.30
CA TYR A 191 4.95 -0.79 0.12
C TYR A 191 4.30 -2.15 0.41
N ILE A 192 3.10 -2.40 -0.13
CA ILE A 192 2.38 -3.68 0.06
C ILE A 192 3.11 -4.82 -0.66
N ALA A 193 3.69 -4.57 -1.83
CA ALA A 193 4.47 -5.53 -2.60
C ALA A 193 5.70 -6.01 -1.83
N GLU A 194 6.32 -5.13 -1.05
CA GLU A 194 7.40 -5.50 -0.13
C GLU A 194 6.92 -6.40 0.99
N MET A 195 5.91 -5.92 1.72
CA MET A 195 5.31 -6.61 2.85
C MET A 195 4.85 -8.02 2.49
N LEU A 196 4.23 -8.15 1.32
CA LEU A 196 3.66 -9.40 0.81
C LEU A 196 4.60 -10.14 -0.13
N ARG A 197 5.90 -9.81 -0.17
CA ARG A 197 6.91 -10.50 -0.98
C ARG A 197 6.48 -10.75 -2.44
N VAL A 198 5.82 -9.78 -3.05
CA VAL A 198 5.22 -9.91 -4.38
C VAL A 198 6.31 -9.98 -5.44
N LYS A 199 6.20 -10.97 -6.33
CA LYS A 199 7.14 -11.21 -7.42
C LYS A 199 6.41 -11.38 -8.74
N ASP A 200 6.97 -10.82 -9.81
CA ASP A 200 6.57 -11.08 -11.19
C ASP A 200 6.86 -12.52 -11.59
N ARG A 201 7.86 -13.17 -10.99
CA ARG A 201 8.19 -14.58 -11.20
C ARG A 201 8.12 -15.31 -9.87
N LEU A 202 7.19 -16.26 -9.75
CA LEU A 202 7.01 -17.03 -8.53
C LEU A 202 8.09 -18.12 -8.42
N ASP A 203 8.59 -18.35 -7.21
CA ASP A 203 9.60 -19.37 -6.94
C ASP A 203 9.00 -20.78 -7.13
N GLY A 204 9.81 -21.74 -7.57
CA GLY A 204 9.43 -23.17 -7.62
C GLY A 204 8.40 -23.60 -8.69
N GLY A 205 7.84 -22.68 -9.48
CA GLY A 205 6.81 -22.99 -10.47
C GLY A 205 7.18 -22.62 -11.89
N ASN A 206 7.61 -23.60 -12.72
CA ASN A 206 7.59 -23.65 -14.20
C ASN A 206 7.42 -22.33 -14.99
N ASN A 207 8.12 -21.25 -14.61
CA ASN A 207 8.00 -19.92 -15.22
C ASN A 207 6.60 -19.24 -15.10
N ILE A 208 5.84 -19.49 -14.03
CA ILE A 208 4.56 -18.78 -13.77
C ILE A 208 4.85 -17.33 -13.40
N ARG A 209 4.12 -16.40 -14.04
CA ARG A 209 4.22 -14.98 -13.72
C ARG A 209 3.16 -14.58 -12.70
N GLY A 210 3.56 -13.84 -11.67
CA GLY A 210 2.70 -13.27 -10.62
C GLY A 210 1.86 -12.07 -11.07
N ILE A 211 1.87 -11.72 -12.35
CA ILE A 211 1.18 -10.55 -12.93
C ILE A 211 -0.30 -10.46 -12.49
N PRO A 212 -1.12 -11.53 -12.55
CA PRO A 212 -2.53 -11.39 -12.16
C PRO A 212 -2.72 -11.06 -10.68
N TYR A 213 -1.78 -11.48 -9.81
CA TYR A 213 -1.79 -11.10 -8.39
C TYR A 213 -1.35 -9.64 -8.19
N ILE A 214 -0.35 -9.18 -8.94
CA ILE A 214 0.07 -7.78 -8.97
C ILE A 214 -1.10 -6.88 -9.40
N ASN A 215 -1.76 -7.20 -10.51
CA ASN A 215 -2.89 -6.42 -11.02
C ASN A 215 -4.06 -6.43 -10.03
N TRP A 216 -4.33 -7.57 -9.39
CA TRP A 216 -5.34 -7.65 -8.34
C TRP A 216 -4.99 -6.72 -7.16
N LEU A 217 -3.76 -6.75 -6.65
CA LEU A 217 -3.33 -5.86 -5.57
C LEU A 217 -3.46 -4.37 -5.95
N GLN A 218 -2.99 -4.00 -7.14
CA GLN A 218 -3.11 -2.63 -7.65
C GLN A 218 -4.58 -2.17 -7.70
N LYS A 219 -5.47 -3.04 -8.20
CA LYS A 219 -6.92 -2.77 -8.24
C LYS A 219 -7.55 -2.64 -6.86
N GLN A 220 -7.15 -3.46 -5.89
CA GLN A 220 -7.65 -3.35 -4.50
C GLN A 220 -7.23 -2.02 -3.86
N ILE A 221 -6.00 -1.57 -4.12
CA ILE A 221 -5.48 -0.29 -3.62
C ILE A 221 -6.23 0.87 -4.26
N GLU A 222 -6.39 0.84 -5.59
CA GLU A 222 -7.13 1.87 -6.35
C GLU A 222 -8.59 1.97 -5.87
N SER A 223 -9.22 0.83 -5.59
CA SER A 223 -10.60 0.76 -5.08
C SER A 223 -10.72 1.16 -3.60
N ASN A 224 -9.61 1.48 -2.93
CA ASN A 224 -9.54 1.71 -1.48
C ASN A 224 -10.21 0.58 -0.68
N THR A 225 -10.01 -0.67 -1.11
CA THR A 225 -10.56 -1.84 -0.41
C THR A 225 -10.00 -1.88 1.00
N ALA A 226 -10.89 -2.15 1.97
CA ALA A 226 -10.51 -2.26 3.36
C ALA A 226 -9.52 -3.41 3.59
N TRP A 227 -8.54 -3.18 4.47
CA TRP A 227 -7.43 -4.11 4.70
C TRP A 227 -7.88 -5.49 5.18
N ASP A 228 -8.87 -5.55 6.07
CA ASP A 228 -9.51 -6.79 6.52
C ASP A 228 -10.06 -7.62 5.34
N LYS A 229 -10.72 -6.97 4.38
CA LYS A 229 -11.25 -7.63 3.18
C LYS A 229 -10.16 -8.14 2.25
N MET A 230 -9.12 -7.33 2.01
CA MET A 230 -7.99 -7.76 1.19
C MET A 230 -7.31 -9.00 1.78
N VAL A 231 -7.06 -8.99 3.09
CA VAL A 231 -6.45 -10.13 3.79
C VAL A 231 -7.37 -11.34 3.77
N TYR A 232 -8.67 -11.15 4.02
CA TYR A 232 -9.65 -12.22 3.93
C TYR A 232 -9.66 -12.87 2.55
N GLU A 233 -9.77 -12.08 1.48
CA GLU A 233 -9.77 -12.57 0.09
C GLU A 233 -8.50 -13.35 -0.25
N MET A 234 -7.32 -12.88 0.17
CA MET A 234 -6.05 -13.61 -0.05
C MET A 234 -6.00 -14.96 0.66
N LEU A 235 -6.51 -15.04 1.90
CA LEU A 235 -6.46 -16.25 2.71
C LEU A 235 -7.53 -17.27 2.30
N THR A 236 -8.67 -16.82 1.75
CA THR A 236 -9.75 -17.70 1.29
C THR A 236 -9.72 -17.99 -0.20
N ALA A 237 -8.78 -17.42 -0.96
CA ALA A 237 -8.73 -17.56 -2.41
C ALA A 237 -8.66 -19.03 -2.86
N THR A 238 -9.46 -19.38 -3.87
CA THR A 238 -9.43 -20.66 -4.56
C THR A 238 -9.20 -20.48 -6.06
N GLY A 239 -8.84 -21.57 -6.74
CA GLY A 239 -8.69 -21.62 -8.19
C GLY A 239 -7.36 -21.13 -8.71
N LYS A 240 -7.32 -20.84 -10.02
CA LYS A 240 -6.14 -20.35 -10.73
C LYS A 240 -5.96 -18.85 -10.51
N MET A 241 -4.71 -18.41 -10.42
CA MET A 241 -4.36 -17.00 -10.18
C MET A 241 -4.88 -16.04 -11.26
N TRP A 242 -4.95 -16.47 -12.53
CA TRP A 242 -5.50 -15.64 -13.62
C TRP A 242 -7.03 -15.62 -13.68
N HIS A 243 -7.72 -16.41 -12.85
CA HIS A 243 -9.18 -16.30 -12.62
C HIS A 243 -9.48 -15.58 -11.30
N ASN A 244 -8.62 -15.77 -10.30
CA ASN A 244 -8.69 -15.12 -9.00
C ASN A 244 -7.29 -14.67 -8.57
N GLY A 245 -6.96 -13.39 -8.79
CA GLY A 245 -5.62 -12.85 -8.52
C GLY A 245 -5.17 -13.00 -7.08
N ALA A 246 -6.10 -12.96 -6.11
CA ALA A 246 -5.81 -13.14 -4.68
C ALA A 246 -5.15 -14.49 -4.37
N ALA A 247 -5.38 -15.53 -5.19
CA ALA A 247 -4.76 -16.84 -5.05
C ALA A 247 -3.23 -16.80 -5.16
N GLY A 248 -2.68 -15.74 -5.76
CA GLY A 248 -1.24 -15.51 -5.83
C GLY A 248 -0.56 -15.42 -4.46
N TYR A 249 -1.27 -15.00 -3.40
CA TYR A 249 -0.71 -14.92 -2.05
C TYR A 249 -0.24 -16.29 -1.54
N LEU A 250 -1.09 -17.32 -1.67
CA LEU A 250 -0.78 -18.69 -1.27
C LEU A 250 0.10 -19.40 -2.31
N LEU A 251 -0.10 -19.13 -3.60
CA LEU A 251 0.68 -19.75 -4.68
C LEU A 251 2.14 -19.27 -4.71
N ARG A 252 2.44 -18.08 -4.17
CA ARG A 252 3.83 -17.58 -4.02
C ARG A 252 4.71 -18.57 -3.26
N ASP A 253 4.18 -19.19 -2.21
CA ASP A 253 4.89 -20.15 -1.36
C ASP A 253 4.42 -21.58 -1.63
N ALA A 254 4.06 -21.90 -2.89
CA ALA A 254 3.55 -23.21 -3.25
C ALA A 254 4.54 -24.34 -2.84
N GLY A 255 4.07 -25.24 -1.96
CA GLY A 255 4.89 -26.33 -1.42
C GLY A 255 5.59 -26.01 -0.10
N MET A 256 5.45 -24.80 0.43
CA MET A 256 6.04 -24.36 1.72
C MET A 256 4.95 -23.81 2.68
N PRO A 257 3.97 -24.62 3.10
CA PRO A 257 2.83 -24.15 3.90
C PRO A 257 3.23 -23.62 5.29
N LEU A 258 4.27 -24.19 5.91
CA LEU A 258 4.75 -23.77 7.23
C LEU A 258 5.38 -22.37 7.17
N ASP A 259 6.23 -22.13 6.16
CA ASP A 259 6.85 -20.82 5.95
C ASP A 259 5.80 -19.76 5.58
N ASN A 260 4.81 -20.14 4.76
CA ASN A 260 3.68 -19.27 4.43
C ASN A 260 2.91 -18.85 5.69
N LEU A 261 2.61 -19.79 6.59
CA LEU A 261 1.95 -19.50 7.86
C LEU A 261 2.78 -18.54 8.74
N ALA A 262 4.07 -18.83 8.94
CA ALA A 262 4.94 -18.00 9.76
C ALA A 262 4.93 -16.54 9.25
N ASN A 263 5.07 -16.36 7.93
CA ASN A 263 4.99 -15.06 7.30
C ASN A 263 3.59 -14.42 7.43
N THR A 264 2.51 -15.21 7.33
CA THR A 264 1.13 -14.74 7.48
C THR A 264 0.89 -14.14 8.87
N LEU A 265 1.36 -14.82 9.92
CA LEU A 265 1.23 -14.35 11.31
C LEU A 265 2.10 -13.12 11.57
N ALA A 266 3.34 -13.10 11.08
CA ALA A 266 4.22 -11.94 11.21
C ALA A 266 3.66 -10.69 10.50
N VAL A 267 3.14 -10.84 9.28
CA VAL A 267 2.63 -9.72 8.48
C VAL A 267 1.30 -9.20 9.01
N PHE A 268 0.33 -10.07 9.27
CA PHE A 268 -1.04 -9.64 9.55
C PHE A 268 -1.34 -9.48 11.04
N LEU A 269 -0.63 -10.19 11.91
CA LEU A 269 -0.86 -10.17 13.36
C LEU A 269 0.35 -9.64 14.13
N GLY A 270 1.47 -9.33 13.46
CA GLY A 270 2.68 -8.88 14.15
C GLY A 270 3.15 -9.91 15.15
N THR A 271 3.15 -11.19 14.78
CA THR A 271 3.51 -12.30 15.68
C THR A 271 4.57 -13.14 15.01
N ASP A 272 5.77 -13.13 15.58
CA ASP A 272 6.91 -13.89 15.08
C ASP A 272 6.94 -15.28 15.72
N VAL A 273 6.53 -16.28 14.95
CA VAL A 273 6.52 -17.69 15.36
C VAL A 273 7.47 -18.54 14.53
N ALA A 274 8.38 -17.93 13.75
CA ALA A 274 9.21 -18.67 12.80
C ALA A 274 10.12 -19.69 13.52
N CYS A 275 10.70 -19.35 14.67
CA CYS A 275 11.50 -20.31 15.45
C CYS A 275 10.67 -21.50 15.94
N ALA A 276 9.37 -21.27 16.24
CA ALA A 276 8.43 -22.29 16.70
C ALA A 276 8.18 -23.40 15.65
N GLN A 277 8.62 -23.23 14.40
CA GLN A 277 8.57 -24.29 13.40
C GLN A 277 9.44 -25.49 13.75
N CYS A 278 10.61 -25.26 14.36
CA CYS A 278 11.61 -26.30 14.63
C CYS A 278 11.73 -26.66 16.12
N HIS A 279 11.46 -25.71 17.02
CA HIS A 279 11.51 -25.89 18.47
C HIS A 279 10.69 -24.79 19.17
N ASP A 280 10.28 -24.98 20.41
CA ASP A 280 9.67 -23.93 21.23
C ASP A 280 10.48 -22.63 21.17
N HIS A 281 9.79 -21.51 20.98
CA HIS A 281 10.44 -20.22 20.74
C HIS A 281 11.32 -19.83 21.95
N PRO A 282 12.57 -19.39 21.74
CA PRO A 282 13.53 -19.24 22.84
C PRO A 282 13.28 -18.01 23.72
N PHE A 283 12.55 -17.01 23.19
CA PHE A 283 12.31 -15.71 23.85
C PHE A 283 10.83 -15.32 23.94
N SER A 284 9.92 -16.24 23.63
CA SER A 284 8.46 -16.00 23.64
C SER A 284 7.75 -17.30 24.03
N ASP A 285 6.50 -17.19 24.45
CA ASP A 285 5.72 -18.32 24.99
C ASP A 285 5.16 -19.25 23.89
N TRP A 286 5.55 -19.05 22.63
CA TRP A 286 5.09 -19.85 21.50
C TRP A 286 5.75 -21.23 21.47
N THR A 287 4.96 -22.29 21.62
CA THR A 287 5.45 -23.66 21.52
C THR A 287 5.45 -24.17 20.08
N GLN A 288 6.28 -25.18 19.80
CA GLN A 288 6.26 -25.86 18.52
C GLN A 288 4.91 -26.49 18.25
N HIS A 289 4.26 -27.06 19.27
CA HIS A 289 2.91 -27.62 19.11
C HIS A 289 1.91 -26.57 18.63
N GLN A 290 1.89 -25.39 19.26
CA GLN A 290 0.98 -24.30 18.87
C GLN A 290 1.22 -23.82 17.44
N PHE A 291 2.48 -23.81 16.98
CA PHE A 291 2.78 -23.53 15.58
C PHE A 291 2.10 -24.53 14.64
N PHE A 292 2.19 -25.84 14.94
CA PHE A 292 1.52 -26.87 14.13
C PHE A 292 -0.01 -26.87 14.29
N GLU A 293 -0.55 -26.46 15.44
CA GLU A 293 -2.00 -26.21 15.62
C GLU A 293 -2.47 -25.11 14.66
N MET A 294 -1.67 -24.06 14.45
CA MET A 294 -1.97 -23.00 13.48
C MET A 294 -1.76 -23.47 12.04
N ALA A 295 -0.71 -24.24 11.76
CA ALA A 295 -0.43 -24.77 10.42
C ALA A 295 -1.54 -25.68 9.92
N SER A 296 -2.21 -26.39 10.83
CA SER A 296 -3.30 -27.31 10.52
C SER A 296 -4.49 -26.60 9.84
N PHE A 297 -4.67 -25.28 9.99
CA PHE A 297 -5.71 -24.56 9.23
C PHE A 297 -5.48 -24.55 7.70
N PHE A 298 -4.23 -24.74 7.27
CA PHE A 298 -3.85 -24.83 5.86
C PHE A 298 -3.54 -26.27 5.45
N GLY A 299 -3.63 -27.24 6.36
CA GLY A 299 -3.25 -28.63 6.09
C GLY A 299 -4.16 -29.37 5.13
N ALA A 300 -5.37 -28.85 4.90
CA ALA A 300 -6.32 -29.27 3.89
C ALA A 300 -6.22 -28.45 2.58
N THR A 301 -5.14 -27.68 2.38
CA THR A 301 -4.92 -26.85 1.20
C THR A 301 -3.92 -27.49 0.24
N SER A 302 -4.30 -27.66 -1.02
CA SER A 302 -3.39 -28.00 -2.11
C SER A 302 -3.12 -26.78 -3.00
N THR A 303 -1.86 -26.57 -3.37
CA THR A 303 -1.43 -25.55 -4.34
C THR A 303 -1.22 -26.11 -5.74
N ARG A 304 -1.51 -27.39 -5.93
CA ARG A 304 -1.48 -28.09 -7.22
C ARG A 304 -2.80 -28.78 -7.48
N TYR A 305 -3.36 -28.49 -8.64
CA TYR A 305 -4.48 -29.22 -9.21
C TYR A 305 -4.09 -30.67 -9.49
N ARG A 306 -4.90 -31.60 -8.96
CA ARG A 306 -4.88 -33.03 -9.29
C ARG A 306 -6.17 -33.35 -10.08
N PRO A 307 -6.09 -33.87 -11.33
CA PRO A 307 -7.27 -34.28 -12.06
C PRO A 307 -7.99 -35.44 -11.34
N VAL A 308 -9.32 -35.45 -11.36
CA VAL A 308 -10.22 -36.41 -10.68
C VAL A 308 -9.93 -37.89 -11.00
N ARG A 309 -9.19 -38.19 -12.09
CA ARG A 309 -8.82 -39.55 -12.51
C ARG A 309 -7.39 -39.99 -12.18
N ALA A 310 -6.59 -39.17 -11.49
CA ALA A 310 -5.25 -39.57 -11.08
C ALA A 310 -5.33 -40.66 -9.99
N ARG A 311 -4.70 -41.82 -10.23
CA ARG A 311 -4.56 -42.86 -9.20
C ARG A 311 -3.78 -42.29 -8.01
N ARG A 312 -4.13 -42.72 -6.79
CA ARG A 312 -3.37 -42.38 -5.57
C ARG A 312 -1.91 -42.84 -5.76
N GLY A 313 -0.97 -41.90 -5.88
CA GLY A 313 0.46 -42.16 -6.16
C GLY A 313 0.95 -41.86 -7.58
N ASP A 314 0.10 -41.30 -8.46
CA ASP A 314 0.53 -40.82 -9.77
C ASP A 314 1.10 -39.38 -9.67
N ASP A 315 2.43 -39.31 -9.54
CA ASP A 315 3.20 -38.05 -9.51
C ASP A 315 3.66 -37.58 -10.91
N SER A 316 3.14 -38.19 -11.98
CA SER A 316 3.55 -37.82 -13.33
C SER A 316 3.22 -36.35 -13.65
N MET A 317 4.15 -35.67 -14.33
CA MET A 317 4.05 -34.24 -14.66
C MET A 317 2.80 -33.87 -15.47
N MET A 318 2.13 -34.85 -16.08
CA MET A 318 1.04 -34.62 -17.02
C MET A 318 -0.27 -35.35 -16.66
N GLY A 319 -0.35 -36.07 -15.53
CA GLY A 319 -1.57 -36.78 -15.11
C GLY A 319 -1.78 -38.09 -15.86
N GLY A 320 -0.91 -39.06 -15.58
CA GLY A 320 -0.95 -40.43 -16.10
C GLY A 320 -1.00 -40.51 -17.62
N ASP A 321 -1.77 -41.47 -18.12
CA ASP A 321 -1.88 -41.81 -19.55
C ASP A 321 -2.45 -40.67 -20.41
N MET A 322 -3.32 -39.81 -19.87
CA MET A 322 -3.94 -38.72 -20.62
C MET A 322 -2.91 -37.66 -21.00
N GLY A 323 -2.07 -37.28 -20.04
CA GLY A 323 -0.99 -36.33 -20.25
C GLY A 323 0.08 -36.82 -21.23
N ASN A 324 0.44 -38.10 -21.11
CA ASN A 324 1.38 -38.75 -22.01
C ASN A 324 0.83 -38.82 -23.44
N LYS A 325 -0.46 -39.17 -23.58
CA LYS A 325 -1.15 -39.17 -24.87
C LYS A 325 -1.22 -37.79 -25.50
N LEU A 326 -1.61 -36.77 -24.72
CA LEU A 326 -1.66 -35.39 -25.22
C LEU A 326 -0.31 -34.91 -25.73
N MET A 327 0.79 -35.22 -25.03
CA MET A 327 2.13 -34.88 -25.49
C MET A 327 2.54 -35.65 -26.75
N ALA A 328 2.22 -36.94 -26.86
CA ALA A 328 2.49 -37.72 -28.06
C ALA A 328 1.72 -37.17 -29.28
N ASP A 329 0.45 -36.77 -29.10
CA ASP A 329 -0.35 -36.16 -30.15
C ASP A 329 0.24 -34.79 -30.57
N ILE A 330 0.72 -33.98 -29.62
CA ILE A 330 1.43 -32.72 -29.88
C ILE A 330 2.72 -32.96 -30.67
N GLU A 331 3.53 -33.93 -30.26
CA GLU A 331 4.78 -34.31 -30.92
C GLU A 331 4.53 -34.70 -32.38
N SER A 332 3.49 -35.52 -32.63
CA SER A 332 3.10 -35.91 -33.99
C SER A 332 2.69 -34.71 -34.87
N ILE A 333 1.96 -33.72 -34.34
CA ILE A 333 1.55 -32.54 -35.10
C ILE A 333 2.76 -31.65 -35.42
N ILE A 334 3.66 -31.44 -34.46
CA ILE A 334 4.88 -30.63 -34.65
C ILE A 334 5.76 -31.24 -35.74
N GLU A 335 5.98 -32.55 -35.70
CA GLU A 335 6.77 -33.28 -36.70
C GLU A 335 6.15 -33.18 -38.11
N LYS A 336 4.83 -33.37 -38.23
CA LYS A 336 4.11 -33.23 -39.51
C LYS A 336 4.21 -31.84 -40.11
N ASN A 337 4.30 -30.81 -39.27
CA ASN A 337 4.42 -29.41 -39.69
C ASN A 337 5.88 -28.98 -39.93
N GLY A 338 6.85 -29.90 -39.84
CA GLY A 338 8.27 -29.60 -40.08
C GLY A 338 8.92 -28.71 -39.02
N MET A 339 8.33 -28.60 -37.82
CA MET A 339 8.85 -27.80 -36.72
C MET A 339 9.81 -28.61 -35.84
N ASP A 340 10.83 -27.95 -35.26
CA ASP A 340 11.82 -28.62 -34.38
C ASP A 340 11.23 -28.90 -32.99
N ILE A 341 10.82 -30.16 -32.77
CA ILE A 341 10.25 -30.62 -31.51
C ILE A 341 11.20 -30.41 -30.33
N THR A 342 12.52 -30.56 -30.53
CA THR A 342 13.54 -30.41 -29.48
C THR A 342 13.50 -29.02 -28.87
N ARG A 343 13.17 -28.00 -29.67
CA ARG A 343 13.09 -26.59 -29.23
C ARG A 343 11.77 -26.25 -28.55
N LEU A 344 10.68 -26.96 -28.87
CA LEU A 344 9.34 -26.62 -28.41
C LEU A 344 8.87 -27.46 -27.23
N ARG A 345 9.34 -28.71 -27.12
CA ARG A 345 8.91 -29.69 -26.12
C ARG A 345 8.95 -29.14 -24.69
N ASN A 346 10.10 -28.61 -24.29
CA ASN A 346 10.29 -28.09 -22.93
C ASN A 346 9.35 -26.92 -22.62
N GLY A 347 9.16 -25.99 -23.56
CA GLY A 347 8.28 -24.85 -23.34
C GLY A 347 6.80 -25.23 -23.31
N ILE A 348 6.37 -26.21 -24.10
CA ILE A 348 4.99 -26.75 -24.04
C ILE A 348 4.76 -27.47 -22.71
N GLN A 349 5.71 -28.30 -22.27
CA GLN A 349 5.62 -28.97 -20.97
C GLN A 349 5.56 -27.97 -19.81
N GLN A 350 6.36 -26.90 -19.87
CA GLN A 350 6.29 -25.81 -18.88
C GLN A 350 4.93 -25.09 -18.92
N TYR A 351 4.40 -24.79 -20.11
CA TYR A 351 3.10 -24.14 -20.30
C TYR A 351 1.94 -24.97 -19.73
N ILE A 352 1.92 -26.28 -20.00
CA ILE A 352 0.91 -27.19 -19.43
C ILE A 352 1.11 -27.32 -17.92
N GLY A 353 2.35 -27.48 -17.47
CA GLY A 353 2.69 -27.58 -16.04
C GLY A 353 2.31 -26.33 -15.25
N ALA A 354 2.42 -25.13 -15.83
CA ALA A 354 1.99 -23.89 -15.22
C ALA A 354 0.48 -23.89 -14.90
N ASN A 355 -0.33 -24.51 -15.75
CA ASN A 355 -1.79 -24.63 -15.57
C ASN A 355 -2.22 -25.62 -14.50
N ARG A 356 -1.28 -26.35 -13.88
CA ARG A 356 -1.54 -27.19 -12.72
C ARG A 356 -1.52 -26.42 -11.40
N TYR A 357 -1.05 -25.18 -11.38
CA TYR A 357 -1.02 -24.39 -10.15
C TYR A 357 -2.39 -23.75 -9.93
N ALA A 358 -3.04 -24.15 -8.85
CA ALA A 358 -4.33 -23.66 -8.41
C ALA A 358 -4.49 -23.97 -6.92
N ILE A 359 -5.23 -23.13 -6.21
CA ILE A 359 -5.58 -23.39 -4.82
C ILE A 359 -6.87 -24.22 -4.77
N THR A 360 -6.84 -25.35 -4.08
CA THR A 360 -8.01 -26.20 -3.85
C THR A 360 -8.04 -26.69 -2.40
N ASP A 361 -9.21 -26.66 -1.78
CA ASP A 361 -9.47 -27.36 -0.52
C ASP A 361 -9.63 -28.86 -0.75
N THR A 362 -9.24 -29.64 0.26
CA THR A 362 -9.35 -31.10 0.28
C THR A 362 -10.04 -31.56 1.55
N GLU A 363 -10.62 -32.76 1.54
CA GLU A 363 -11.29 -33.35 2.70
C GLU A 363 -10.33 -33.84 3.81
N THR A 364 -9.01 -33.75 3.62
CA THR A 364 -8.03 -34.34 4.55
C THR A 364 -6.95 -33.36 4.97
N ASN A 365 -6.81 -33.18 6.28
CA ASN A 365 -5.65 -32.49 6.86
C ASN A 365 -4.38 -33.32 6.75
N THR A 366 -3.31 -32.73 6.24
CA THR A 366 -2.02 -33.42 6.05
C THR A 366 -0.94 -33.00 7.05
N ILE A 367 -1.21 -32.02 7.92
CA ILE A 367 -0.23 -31.49 8.86
C ILE A 367 0.00 -32.49 10.01
N LYS A 368 1.28 -32.75 10.27
CA LYS A 368 1.75 -33.65 11.33
C LYS A 368 2.96 -33.05 12.01
N LEU A 369 3.19 -33.45 13.26
CA LEU A 369 4.41 -33.10 13.97
C LEU A 369 5.64 -33.70 13.28
N PRO A 370 6.78 -33.00 13.31
CA PRO A 370 7.98 -33.44 12.61
C PRO A 370 8.54 -34.72 13.26
N HIS A 371 9.32 -35.47 12.48
CA HIS A 371 9.92 -36.74 12.91
C HIS A 371 10.88 -36.62 14.10
N ASP A 372 11.41 -35.41 14.32
CA ASP A 372 12.35 -35.08 15.39
C ASP A 372 11.70 -34.29 16.53
N TYR A 373 10.36 -34.26 16.64
CA TYR A 373 9.63 -33.64 17.73
C TYR A 373 10.04 -34.21 19.11
N LYS A 374 10.37 -33.35 20.08
CA LYS A 374 11.02 -33.75 21.34
C LYS A 374 10.20 -33.47 22.61
N TYR A 375 9.04 -32.86 22.48
CA TYR A 375 8.24 -32.39 23.61
C TYR A 375 7.28 -33.49 24.12
N PRO A 376 7.00 -33.56 25.43
CA PRO A 376 6.27 -34.67 26.03
C PRO A 376 4.75 -34.64 25.79
N ASP A 377 4.23 -33.56 25.22
CA ASP A 377 2.81 -33.31 24.97
C ASP A 377 2.26 -33.99 23.70
N ALA A 378 3.14 -34.52 22.83
CA ALA A 378 2.77 -35.33 21.67
C ALA A 378 3.94 -36.19 21.15
N LYS A 379 3.69 -37.11 20.21
CA LYS A 379 4.72 -37.95 19.60
C LYS A 379 5.08 -37.45 18.18
N PRO A 380 6.32 -37.69 17.72
CA PRO A 380 6.68 -37.48 16.32
C PRO A 380 5.70 -38.12 15.34
N GLY A 381 5.27 -37.37 14.32
CA GLY A 381 4.34 -37.85 13.30
C GLY A 381 2.86 -37.86 13.71
N ASP A 382 2.51 -37.46 14.93
CA ASP A 382 1.12 -37.29 15.34
C ASP A 382 0.42 -36.23 14.46
N SER A 383 -0.86 -36.46 14.16
CA SER A 383 -1.69 -35.48 13.45
C SER A 383 -2.12 -34.39 14.42
N VAL A 384 -2.13 -33.14 13.95
CA VAL A 384 -2.43 -31.98 14.80
C VAL A 384 -3.79 -31.39 14.42
N ALA A 385 -4.61 -31.09 15.43
CA ALA A 385 -5.91 -30.46 15.20
C ALA A 385 -5.76 -28.94 15.08
N PRO A 386 -6.54 -28.27 14.21
CA PRO A 386 -6.49 -26.83 14.05
C PRO A 386 -7.01 -26.10 15.29
N LYS A 387 -6.24 -25.13 15.79
CA LYS A 387 -6.60 -24.32 16.95
C LYS A 387 -5.91 -22.96 16.93
N PHE A 388 -6.67 -21.92 17.26
CA PHE A 388 -6.18 -20.55 17.27
C PHE A 388 -5.25 -20.27 18.46
N ILE A 389 -4.17 -19.55 18.20
CA ILE A 389 -3.31 -18.96 19.24
C ILE A 389 -4.04 -17.86 20.01
N THR A 390 -3.66 -17.71 21.28
CA THR A 390 -4.19 -16.70 22.21
C THR A 390 -3.02 -15.99 22.88
N TRP A 391 -3.02 -14.67 22.93
CA TRP A 391 -2.03 -13.86 23.66
C TRP A 391 -2.42 -13.66 25.12
N SER A 392 -3.71 -13.78 25.43
CA SER A 392 -4.25 -13.75 26.80
C SER A 392 -5.25 -14.88 27.03
N LYS A 393 -5.51 -15.24 28.29
CA LYS A 393 -6.52 -16.26 28.61
C LYS A 393 -7.93 -15.77 28.22
N GLU A 394 -8.13 -14.47 28.28
CA GLU A 394 -9.39 -13.77 28.02
C GLU A 394 -9.74 -13.74 26.53
N ASP A 395 -8.75 -13.86 25.64
CA ASP A 395 -8.95 -13.83 24.19
C ASP A 395 -9.98 -14.85 23.72
N LYS A 396 -10.04 -16.02 24.37
CA LYS A 396 -10.99 -17.11 24.06
C LYS A 396 -12.45 -16.69 24.15
N ASN A 397 -12.75 -15.62 24.89
CA ASN A 397 -14.10 -15.11 25.06
C ASN A 397 -14.50 -14.12 23.94
N LEU A 398 -13.54 -13.62 23.16
CA LEU A 398 -13.78 -12.66 22.10
C LEU A 398 -14.55 -13.31 20.93
N PRO A 399 -15.44 -12.57 20.25
CA PRO A 399 -16.19 -13.09 19.10
C PRO A 399 -15.31 -13.70 18.00
N ALA A 400 -14.09 -13.18 17.79
CA ALA A 400 -13.11 -13.71 16.85
C ALA A 400 -12.83 -15.21 17.05
N TYR A 401 -12.88 -15.72 18.28
CA TYR A 401 -12.51 -17.10 18.63
C TYR A 401 -13.69 -18.09 18.56
N LYS A 402 -14.87 -17.66 18.11
CA LYS A 402 -16.06 -18.50 17.98
C LYS A 402 -16.19 -19.16 16.61
N GLN A 403 -15.12 -19.20 15.82
CA GLN A 403 -15.12 -19.83 14.49
C GLN A 403 -15.20 -21.35 14.60
N LYS A 404 -15.80 -21.98 13.59
CA LYS A 404 -15.85 -23.45 13.49
C LYS A 404 -14.49 -23.96 13.02
N THR A 405 -14.04 -25.10 13.51
CA THR A 405 -12.74 -25.68 13.12
C THR A 405 -12.82 -27.18 12.84
N LYS A 406 -14.04 -27.71 12.63
CA LYS A 406 -14.30 -29.16 12.49
C LYS A 406 -14.45 -29.64 11.06
N VAL A 407 -14.65 -28.73 10.10
CA VAL A 407 -14.84 -29.05 8.69
C VAL A 407 -13.55 -28.67 7.96
N GLU A 408 -12.87 -29.67 7.42
CA GLU A 408 -11.54 -29.52 6.80
C GLU A 408 -11.55 -28.51 5.64
N GLU A 409 -12.59 -28.57 4.79
CA GLU A 409 -12.76 -27.67 3.64
C GLU A 409 -12.96 -26.20 4.04
N ASP A 410 -13.45 -25.94 5.26
CA ASP A 410 -13.73 -24.61 5.77
C ASP A 410 -12.58 -24.03 6.60
N LEU A 411 -11.46 -24.75 6.77
CA LEU A 411 -10.41 -24.33 7.70
C LEU A 411 -9.74 -23.01 7.30
N ARG A 412 -9.45 -22.80 6.01
CA ARG A 412 -8.92 -21.51 5.55
C ARG A 412 -9.89 -20.36 5.77
N VAL A 413 -11.18 -20.58 5.52
CA VAL A 413 -12.24 -19.58 5.78
C VAL A 413 -12.33 -19.26 7.26
N SER A 414 -12.24 -20.27 8.11
CA SER A 414 -12.29 -20.13 9.56
C SER A 414 -11.08 -19.36 10.09
N PHE A 415 -9.89 -19.65 9.57
CA PHE A 415 -8.67 -18.90 9.86
C PHE A 415 -8.76 -17.45 9.40
N ALA A 416 -9.18 -17.21 8.15
CA ALA A 416 -9.31 -15.87 7.60
C ALA A 416 -10.32 -15.03 8.40
N THR A 417 -11.46 -15.63 8.77
CA THR A 417 -12.48 -14.98 9.60
C THR A 417 -11.94 -14.63 10.99
N TRP A 418 -11.19 -15.53 11.63
CA TRP A 418 -10.55 -15.26 12.92
C TRP A 418 -9.48 -14.16 12.83
N ALA A 419 -8.60 -14.25 11.82
CA ALA A 419 -7.47 -13.34 11.66
C ALA A 419 -7.95 -11.92 11.38
N THR A 420 -8.95 -11.75 10.52
CA THR A 420 -9.46 -10.44 10.07
C THR A 420 -10.59 -9.89 10.95
N HIS A 421 -11.02 -10.64 11.98
CA HIS A 421 -12.12 -10.21 12.83
C HIS A 421 -11.79 -8.87 13.54
N PRO A 422 -12.72 -7.90 13.64
CA PRO A 422 -12.48 -6.63 14.33
C PRO A 422 -12.14 -6.76 15.82
N THR A 423 -12.49 -7.88 16.44
CA THR A 423 -12.15 -8.19 17.84
C THR A 423 -10.91 -9.06 17.98
N ASN A 424 -10.20 -9.36 16.90
CA ASN A 424 -8.89 -10.01 17.00
C ASN A 424 -7.93 -9.03 17.73
N PRO A 425 -7.20 -9.47 18.77
CA PRO A 425 -6.40 -8.58 19.62
C PRO A 425 -5.14 -8.04 18.93
N ARG A 426 -4.79 -8.55 17.75
CA ARG A 426 -3.55 -8.22 17.04
C ARG A 426 -3.76 -7.62 15.66
N PHE A 427 -4.78 -8.05 14.91
CA PHE A 427 -4.95 -7.65 13.51
C PHE A 427 -4.96 -6.13 13.28
N ALA A 428 -5.85 -5.41 13.98
CA ALA A 428 -5.93 -3.95 13.86
C ALA A 428 -4.66 -3.24 14.37
N MET A 429 -4.05 -3.78 15.43
CA MET A 429 -2.85 -3.21 16.04
C MET A 429 -1.63 -3.35 15.14
N ALA A 430 -1.44 -4.52 14.53
CA ALA A 430 -0.33 -4.80 13.64
C ALA A 430 -0.31 -3.84 12.46
N ILE A 431 -1.44 -3.71 11.75
CA ILE A 431 -1.51 -2.81 10.60
C ILE A 431 -1.45 -1.33 11.00
N ALA A 432 -2.08 -0.93 12.11
CA ALA A 432 -2.00 0.44 12.60
C ALA A 432 -0.56 0.84 12.99
N ASN A 433 0.17 -0.06 13.66
CA ASN A 433 1.57 0.15 14.02
C ASN A 433 2.48 0.23 12.78
N ARG A 434 2.21 -0.60 11.75
CA ARG A 434 2.92 -0.54 10.46
C ARG A 434 2.69 0.77 9.73
N MET A 435 1.44 1.23 9.66
CA MET A 435 1.07 2.49 9.04
C MET A 435 1.67 3.69 9.78
N TRP A 436 1.72 3.63 11.11
CA TRP A 436 2.47 4.60 11.92
C TRP A 436 3.97 4.59 11.59
N ALA A 437 4.60 3.40 11.57
CA ALA A 437 6.00 3.26 11.22
C ALA A 437 6.32 3.80 9.83
N ARG A 438 5.39 3.63 8.88
CA ARG A 438 5.51 4.18 7.54
C ARG A 438 5.60 5.71 7.54
N ALA A 439 4.86 6.42 8.40
CA ALA A 439 4.89 7.88 8.49
C ALA A 439 6.04 8.43 9.36
N PHE A 440 6.38 7.74 10.45
CA PHE A 440 7.35 8.24 11.43
C PHE A 440 8.75 7.62 11.32
N GLY A 441 8.91 6.56 10.53
CA GLY A 441 10.15 5.78 10.36
C GLY A 441 10.34 4.64 11.35
N VAL A 442 9.57 4.61 12.43
CA VAL A 442 9.61 3.58 13.46
C VAL A 442 8.21 3.36 14.03
N GLY A 443 7.87 2.12 14.35
CA GLY A 443 6.60 1.77 14.99
C GLY A 443 6.58 2.19 16.47
N VAL A 444 5.37 2.33 17.03
CA VAL A 444 5.21 2.50 18.49
C VAL A 444 5.69 1.25 19.21
N ALA A 445 5.31 0.08 18.69
CA ALA A 445 6.09 -1.14 18.87
C ALA A 445 7.16 -1.16 17.78
N ASN A 446 8.44 -1.10 18.18
CA ASN A 446 9.56 -0.89 17.25
C ASN A 446 9.62 -1.97 16.16
N ILE A 447 9.51 -3.24 16.56
CA ILE A 447 9.49 -4.38 15.64
C ILE A 447 8.06 -4.61 15.16
N VAL A 448 7.75 -4.17 13.94
CA VAL A 448 6.38 -4.23 13.42
C VAL A 448 5.87 -5.65 13.18
N THR A 449 6.76 -6.63 13.05
CA THR A 449 6.45 -8.05 12.88
C THR A 449 6.40 -8.82 14.20
N ASN A 450 6.71 -8.18 15.34
CA ASN A 450 6.66 -8.80 16.66
C ASN A 450 6.10 -7.82 17.71
N ILE A 451 4.83 -7.99 18.00
CA ILE A 451 4.02 -7.25 18.98
C ILE A 451 3.43 -8.27 19.97
N ASP A 452 4.25 -9.19 20.47
CA ASP A 452 3.81 -10.21 21.42
C ASP A 452 3.24 -9.59 22.69
N ASP A 453 3.91 -8.59 23.27
CA ASP A 453 3.42 -7.78 24.39
C ASP A 453 3.33 -6.28 24.04
N PRO A 454 2.13 -5.77 23.70
CA PRO A 454 1.91 -4.35 23.41
C PRO A 454 2.26 -3.41 24.56
N ASN A 455 2.30 -3.90 25.80
CA ASN A 455 2.63 -3.08 26.97
C ASN A 455 4.13 -2.74 27.04
N GLN A 456 4.98 -3.42 26.27
CA GLN A 456 6.41 -3.13 26.14
C GLN A 456 6.72 -2.10 25.04
N SER A 457 5.70 -1.64 24.30
CA SER A 457 5.88 -0.59 23.29
C SER A 457 6.28 0.75 23.93
N SER A 458 6.86 1.66 23.13
CA SER A 458 7.30 2.97 23.66
C SER A 458 6.13 3.81 24.18
N ASN A 459 4.93 3.57 23.65
CA ASN A 459 3.71 4.17 24.14
C ASN A 459 2.48 3.23 24.03
N PRO A 460 2.21 2.38 25.05
CA PRO A 460 1.13 1.39 24.97
C PRO A 460 -0.27 1.99 24.82
N GLU A 461 -0.54 3.14 25.43
CA GLU A 461 -1.81 3.85 25.29
C GLU A 461 -2.02 4.35 23.85
N LEU A 462 -0.97 4.90 23.25
CA LEU A 462 -1.00 5.32 21.85
C LEU A 462 -1.21 4.11 20.94
N LEU A 463 -0.46 3.02 21.11
CA LEU A 463 -0.59 1.82 20.28
C LEU A 463 -2.00 1.23 20.32
N LYS A 464 -2.60 1.12 21.51
CA LYS A 464 -3.98 0.67 21.68
C LYS A 464 -4.95 1.62 20.99
N HIS A 465 -4.78 2.93 21.13
CA HIS A 465 -5.64 3.92 20.47
C HIS A 465 -5.53 3.86 18.95
N LEU A 466 -4.32 3.70 18.39
CA LEU A 466 -4.13 3.56 16.94
C LEU A 466 -4.88 2.33 16.40
N ALA A 467 -4.91 1.22 17.14
CA ALA A 467 -5.69 0.03 16.79
C ALA A 467 -7.21 0.32 16.80
N GLU A 468 -7.71 1.07 17.79
CA GLU A 468 -9.12 1.52 17.82
C GLU A 468 -9.45 2.45 16.65
N GLU A 469 -8.56 3.38 16.32
CA GLU A 469 -8.74 4.29 15.18
C GLU A 469 -8.79 3.52 13.85
N MET A 470 -7.94 2.52 13.67
CA MET A 470 -7.97 1.64 12.50
C MET A 470 -9.31 0.90 12.37
N LYS A 471 -9.87 0.39 13.48
CA LYS A 471 -11.20 -0.22 13.50
C LYS A 471 -12.30 0.80 13.21
N ARG A 472 -12.19 2.01 13.75
CA ARG A 472 -13.15 3.11 13.55
C ARG A 472 -13.24 3.52 12.08
N VAL A 473 -12.11 3.60 11.39
CA VAL A 473 -12.06 3.85 9.93
C VAL A 473 -12.31 2.58 9.10
N LYS A 474 -12.79 1.50 9.73
CA LYS A 474 -13.17 0.23 9.07
C LYS A 474 -12.04 -0.33 8.19
N PHE A 475 -10.82 -0.31 8.72
CA PHE A 475 -9.63 -0.82 8.04
C PHE A 475 -9.29 -0.12 6.71
N SER A 476 -9.80 1.09 6.45
CA SER A 476 -9.30 1.91 5.33
C SER A 476 -7.92 2.47 5.67
N LEU A 477 -6.89 1.96 4.99
CA LEU A 477 -5.53 2.46 5.15
C LEU A 477 -5.44 3.94 4.74
N LYS A 478 -6.14 4.35 3.68
CA LYS A 478 -6.16 5.73 3.21
C LYS A 478 -6.73 6.68 4.27
N ASP A 479 -7.86 6.34 4.87
CA ASP A 479 -8.51 7.17 5.90
C ASP A 479 -7.69 7.22 7.19
N PHE A 480 -7.06 6.11 7.57
CA PHE A 480 -6.13 6.08 8.70
C PHE A 480 -4.93 7.01 8.46
N MET A 481 -4.30 6.91 7.29
CA MET A 481 -3.15 7.75 6.94
C MET A 481 -3.53 9.24 6.86
N ARG A 482 -4.75 9.57 6.40
CA ARG A 482 -5.28 10.95 6.43
C ARG A 482 -5.25 11.54 7.85
N ILE A 483 -5.61 10.74 8.86
CA ILE A 483 -5.55 11.15 10.26
C ILE A 483 -4.09 11.38 10.67
N ILE A 484 -3.20 10.42 10.40
CA ILE A 484 -1.79 10.50 10.79
C ILE A 484 -1.10 11.74 10.22
N TYR A 485 -1.30 12.04 8.94
CA TYR A 485 -0.67 13.20 8.28
C TYR A 485 -1.20 14.56 8.76
N ASN A 486 -2.38 14.59 9.39
CA ASN A 486 -2.94 15.79 10.02
C ASN A 486 -2.55 15.96 11.50
N THR A 487 -1.73 15.07 12.06
CA THR A 487 -1.19 15.24 13.43
C THR A 487 -0.15 16.35 13.48
N ARG A 488 -0.10 17.08 14.59
CA ARG A 488 0.99 18.01 14.90
C ARG A 488 2.33 17.27 14.94
N ALA A 489 2.35 16.07 15.51
CA ALA A 489 3.54 15.22 15.57
C ALA A 489 4.14 15.00 14.16
N TYR A 490 3.33 14.60 13.18
CA TYR A 490 3.80 14.40 11.81
C TYR A 490 4.22 15.71 11.13
N GLN A 491 3.56 16.83 11.42
CA GLN A 491 3.89 18.15 10.86
C GLN A 491 4.97 18.93 11.63
N SER A 492 5.69 18.26 12.53
CA SER A 492 6.88 18.82 13.19
C SER A 492 8.14 18.49 12.37
N GLU A 493 9.21 19.26 12.54
CA GLU A 493 10.52 18.95 11.96
C GLU A 493 10.99 17.54 12.35
N ALA A 494 11.68 16.85 11.44
CA ALA A 494 12.22 15.54 11.78
C ALA A 494 13.29 15.64 12.86
N THR A 495 13.32 14.62 13.73
CA THR A 495 14.39 14.45 14.69
C THR A 495 15.65 13.98 13.97
N THR A 496 16.72 14.75 14.10
CA THR A 496 18.04 14.49 13.50
C THR A 496 18.99 13.77 14.47
N GLU A 497 18.62 13.67 15.74
CA GLU A 497 19.37 12.89 16.72
C GLU A 497 19.33 11.40 16.36
N ALA A 498 20.52 10.78 16.34
CA ALA A 498 20.62 9.35 16.15
C ALA A 498 20.04 8.61 17.37
N ILE A 499 19.14 7.67 17.11
CA ILE A 499 18.54 6.82 18.14
C ILE A 499 19.36 5.53 18.19
N ALA A 500 19.91 5.20 19.36
CA ALA A 500 20.71 3.99 19.49
C ALA A 500 19.82 2.74 19.33
N MET A 501 20.42 1.65 18.88
CA MET A 501 19.72 0.37 18.73
C MET A 501 19.10 -0.05 20.08
N GLY A 502 17.81 -0.39 20.05
CA GLY A 502 17.06 -0.80 21.25
C GLY A 502 16.47 0.36 22.06
N GLU A 503 16.78 1.62 21.73
CA GLU A 503 16.18 2.75 22.44
C GLU A 503 14.78 3.10 21.90
N PRO A 504 13.81 3.37 22.78
CA PRO A 504 12.49 3.81 22.37
C PRO A 504 12.53 5.22 21.76
N TYR A 505 11.76 5.40 20.68
CA TYR A 505 11.44 6.71 20.12
C TYR A 505 10.06 7.17 20.59
N TYR A 506 9.95 8.48 20.86
CA TYR A 506 8.77 9.05 21.52
C TYR A 506 7.99 10.07 20.66
N PHE A 507 8.39 10.25 19.40
CA PHE A 507 7.60 10.94 18.35
C PHE A 507 7.40 12.45 18.54
N GLN A 508 8.44 13.18 18.96
CA GLN A 508 8.48 14.65 18.91
C GLN A 508 8.32 15.22 17.49
N GLY A 509 8.65 14.39 16.50
CA GLY A 509 8.48 14.57 15.07
C GLY A 509 8.70 13.22 14.37
N PRO A 510 8.66 13.16 13.04
CA PRO A 510 9.17 11.99 12.30
C PRO A 510 10.67 11.79 12.52
N GLN A 511 11.20 10.60 12.25
CA GLN A 511 12.64 10.41 12.12
C GLN A 511 13.12 10.94 10.77
N LEU A 512 14.35 11.44 10.73
CA LEU A 512 15.06 11.67 9.48
C LEU A 512 15.25 10.33 8.76
N ARG A 513 14.65 10.17 7.58
CA ARG A 513 14.63 8.89 6.85
C ARG A 513 15.37 9.02 5.54
N ARG A 514 16.11 7.99 5.15
CA ARG A 514 16.59 7.90 3.77
C ARG A 514 15.44 7.54 2.82
N LEU A 515 15.45 8.11 1.61
CA LEU A 515 14.56 7.66 0.54
C LEU A 515 14.73 6.17 0.27
N THR A 516 13.61 5.48 0.06
CA THR A 516 13.59 4.13 -0.51
C THR A 516 14.08 4.14 -1.96
N ALA A 517 14.46 2.98 -2.49
CA ALA A 517 14.86 2.84 -3.89
C ALA A 517 13.76 3.34 -4.84
N GLU A 518 12.51 2.97 -4.57
CA GLU A 518 11.34 3.37 -5.32
C GLU A 518 11.12 4.89 -5.23
N GLN A 519 11.25 5.50 -4.04
CA GLN A 519 11.13 6.95 -3.90
C GLN A 519 12.20 7.72 -4.67
N ALA A 520 13.45 7.25 -4.63
CA ALA A 520 14.54 7.86 -5.37
C ALA A 520 14.31 7.75 -6.89
N TRP A 521 13.95 6.54 -7.36
CA TRP A 521 13.65 6.30 -8.77
C TRP A 521 12.47 7.14 -9.28
N ASP A 522 11.36 7.16 -8.54
CA ASP A 522 10.17 7.89 -8.95
C ASP A 522 10.38 9.41 -8.90
N SER A 523 11.25 9.89 -8.01
CA SER A 523 11.70 11.29 -8.01
C SER A 523 12.53 11.61 -9.27
N PHE A 524 13.38 10.68 -9.72
CA PHE A 524 14.08 10.83 -11.00
C PHE A 524 13.10 10.84 -12.17
N MET A 525 12.12 9.92 -12.19
CA MET A 525 11.08 9.91 -13.22
C MET A 525 10.27 11.22 -13.24
N THR A 526 10.07 11.85 -12.09
CA THR A 526 9.41 13.17 -12.00
C THR A 526 10.24 14.27 -12.62
N LEU A 527 11.55 14.30 -12.33
CA LEU A 527 12.48 15.27 -12.90
C LEU A 527 12.70 15.09 -14.41
N VAL A 528 12.46 13.88 -14.93
CA VAL A 528 12.67 13.54 -16.35
C VAL A 528 11.39 13.68 -17.16
N LEU A 529 10.30 13.08 -16.69
CA LEU A 529 9.02 12.96 -17.42
C LEU A 529 7.98 14.00 -16.99
N GLY A 530 8.06 14.51 -15.77
CA GLY A 530 7.05 15.40 -15.17
C GLY A 530 5.89 14.66 -14.53
N GLU A 531 5.07 14.01 -15.34
CA GLU A 531 3.91 13.24 -14.90
C GLU A 531 4.16 11.73 -15.05
N PRO A 532 5.00 11.14 -14.19
CA PRO A 532 5.41 9.74 -14.35
C PRO A 532 4.23 8.75 -14.20
N ASP A 533 3.11 9.17 -13.61
CA ASP A 533 1.91 8.33 -13.43
C ASP A 533 1.16 8.06 -14.75
N LYS A 534 1.40 8.84 -15.82
CA LYS A 534 0.84 8.62 -17.17
C LYS A 534 1.44 7.38 -17.87
N TYR A 535 2.63 6.93 -17.46
CA TYR A 535 3.36 5.88 -18.16
C TYR A 535 3.13 4.50 -17.52
N LYS A 536 2.13 3.78 -18.04
CA LYS A 536 1.68 2.46 -17.55
C LYS A 536 2.30 1.29 -18.30
N LYS A 537 2.35 0.12 -17.66
CA LYS A 537 2.76 -1.14 -18.30
C LYS A 537 1.74 -1.53 -19.39
N PRO A 538 2.17 -1.85 -20.62
CA PRO A 538 1.24 -2.23 -21.67
C PRO A 538 0.78 -3.68 -21.50
N LEU A 539 -0.40 -4.00 -22.04
CA LEU A 539 -0.91 -5.37 -22.23
C LEU A 539 -1.11 -6.20 -20.93
N GLU A 540 -1.47 -5.57 -19.81
CA GLU A 540 -1.64 -6.23 -18.51
C GLU A 540 -2.56 -7.48 -18.54
N ASP A 541 -3.64 -7.45 -19.32
CA ASP A 541 -4.60 -8.56 -19.43
C ASP A 541 -4.23 -9.64 -20.45
N LEU A 542 -3.17 -9.44 -21.23
CA LEU A 542 -2.79 -10.38 -22.28
C LEU A 542 -2.23 -11.68 -21.69
N TYR A 543 -1.49 -11.59 -20.58
CA TYR A 543 -0.93 -12.75 -19.88
C TYR A 543 -2.02 -13.73 -19.43
N SER A 544 -3.00 -13.25 -18.67
CA SER A 544 -4.09 -14.07 -18.13
C SER A 544 -4.85 -14.84 -19.22
N ARG A 545 -5.11 -14.20 -20.36
CA ARG A 545 -5.80 -14.83 -21.50
C ARG A 545 -4.93 -15.85 -22.24
N ALA A 546 -3.63 -15.57 -22.36
CA ALA A 546 -2.71 -16.43 -23.09
C ALA A 546 -2.30 -17.67 -22.29
N ILE A 547 -2.16 -17.55 -20.96
CA ILE A 547 -1.74 -18.66 -20.10
C ILE A 547 -2.86 -19.67 -19.82
N ASP A 548 -4.13 -19.25 -19.85
CA ASP A 548 -5.23 -20.10 -19.37
C ASP A 548 -5.49 -21.33 -20.25
N LEU A 549 -5.26 -22.51 -19.70
CA LEU A 549 -5.53 -23.82 -20.30
C LEU A 549 -6.38 -24.66 -19.36
N ASP A 550 -7.61 -25.01 -19.76
CA ASP A 550 -8.49 -25.85 -18.95
C ASP A 550 -8.09 -27.33 -19.03
N LEU A 551 -7.33 -27.77 -18.03
CA LEU A 551 -6.89 -29.16 -17.89
C LEU A 551 -7.99 -30.10 -17.40
N SER A 552 -9.15 -29.58 -16.98
CA SER A 552 -10.30 -30.39 -16.58
C SER A 552 -11.17 -30.80 -17.77
N ASN A 553 -11.05 -30.10 -18.90
CA ASN A 553 -11.85 -30.37 -20.09
C ASN A 553 -11.44 -31.69 -20.76
N PRO A 554 -12.32 -32.71 -20.81
CA PRO A 554 -12.01 -33.98 -21.45
C PRO A 554 -11.85 -33.90 -22.97
N LYS A 555 -12.23 -32.77 -23.58
CA LYS A 555 -12.09 -32.49 -25.03
C LYS A 555 -10.83 -31.67 -25.36
N LEU A 556 -9.94 -31.42 -24.39
CA LEU A 556 -8.70 -30.70 -24.67
C LEU A 556 -7.84 -31.52 -25.64
N ASP A 557 -7.58 -30.97 -26.84
CA ASP A 557 -6.78 -31.60 -27.89
C ASP A 557 -5.43 -30.91 -28.10
N ALA A 558 -4.53 -31.61 -28.80
CA ALA A 558 -3.17 -31.13 -29.08
C ALA A 558 -3.16 -29.83 -29.91
N GLN A 559 -4.10 -29.66 -30.82
CA GLN A 559 -4.22 -28.46 -31.67
C GLN A 559 -4.54 -27.23 -30.83
N THR A 560 -5.46 -27.35 -29.87
CA THR A 560 -5.84 -26.27 -28.94
C THR A 560 -4.66 -25.86 -28.07
N VAL A 561 -3.89 -26.84 -27.55
CA VAL A 561 -2.70 -26.57 -26.75
C VAL A 561 -1.66 -25.81 -27.56
N LEU A 562 -1.35 -26.26 -28.78
CA LEU A 562 -0.39 -25.61 -29.67
C LEU A 562 -0.80 -24.17 -30.00
N MET A 563 -2.06 -23.96 -30.36
CA MET A 563 -2.59 -22.63 -30.66
C MET A 563 -2.47 -21.67 -29.46
N LYS A 564 -2.83 -22.11 -28.26
CA LYS A 564 -2.70 -21.28 -27.05
C LYS A 564 -1.25 -21.06 -26.65
N TYR A 565 -0.38 -22.06 -26.79
CA TYR A 565 1.05 -21.92 -26.53
C TYR A 565 1.72 -20.95 -27.51
N GLU A 566 1.35 -20.97 -28.80
CA GLU A 566 1.80 -19.97 -29.77
C GLU A 566 1.34 -18.57 -29.40
N ALA A 567 0.08 -18.40 -28.97
CA ALA A 567 -0.42 -17.12 -28.49
C ALA A 567 0.38 -16.61 -27.26
N TYR A 568 0.71 -17.52 -26.33
CA TYR A 568 1.57 -17.24 -25.18
C TYR A 568 2.98 -16.79 -25.58
N ARG A 569 3.63 -17.48 -26.52
CA ARG A 569 4.95 -17.07 -27.04
C ARG A 569 4.90 -15.74 -27.78
N ASN A 570 3.85 -15.52 -28.58
CA ASN A 570 3.69 -14.30 -29.37
C ASN A 570 3.39 -13.08 -28.49
N MET A 571 2.76 -13.26 -27.34
CA MET A 571 2.59 -12.20 -26.34
C MET A 571 3.95 -11.64 -25.89
N GLU A 572 4.92 -12.49 -25.55
CA GLU A 572 6.25 -12.03 -25.11
C GLU A 572 7.01 -11.27 -26.21
N ALA A 573 6.74 -11.60 -27.48
CA ALA A 573 7.26 -10.84 -28.62
C ALA A 573 6.57 -9.48 -28.76
N LYS A 574 5.25 -9.42 -28.56
CA LYS A 574 4.48 -8.15 -28.57
C LYS A 574 4.87 -7.23 -27.42
N GLU A 575 5.03 -7.76 -26.20
CA GLU A 575 5.54 -6.99 -25.06
C GLU A 575 6.89 -6.34 -25.40
N ARG A 576 7.83 -7.10 -25.98
CA ARG A 576 9.14 -6.58 -26.41
C ARG A 576 9.04 -5.55 -27.52
N ALA A 577 8.13 -5.72 -28.48
CA ALA A 577 7.96 -4.79 -29.59
C ALA A 577 7.41 -3.41 -29.14
N LEU A 578 6.72 -3.35 -28.00
CA LEU A 578 6.26 -2.10 -27.38
C LEU A 578 7.32 -1.39 -26.52
N MET A 579 8.55 -1.92 -26.49
CA MET A 579 9.68 -1.33 -25.77
C MET A 579 10.60 -0.65 -26.78
N GLY A 580 10.65 0.69 -26.80
CA GLY A 580 11.50 1.40 -27.77
C GLY A 580 11.31 2.91 -27.97
N GLY A 581 10.45 3.57 -27.19
CA GLY A 581 10.31 5.03 -27.25
C GLY A 581 11.57 5.74 -26.73
N SER A 582 11.89 6.93 -27.25
CA SER A 582 13.06 7.71 -26.82
C SER A 582 12.66 8.91 -25.97
N LEU A 583 13.57 9.41 -25.13
CA LEU A 583 13.30 10.59 -24.28
C LEU A 583 12.86 11.83 -25.11
N ALA A 584 13.37 12.00 -26.33
CA ALA A 584 12.97 13.06 -27.25
C ALA A 584 11.45 13.04 -27.58
N SER A 585 10.86 11.84 -27.74
CA SER A 585 9.43 11.70 -28.02
C SER A 585 8.53 12.14 -26.85
N ALA A 586 9.01 12.00 -25.61
CA ALA A 586 8.33 12.55 -24.43
C ALA A 586 8.39 14.09 -24.36
N GLY A 587 9.40 14.67 -25.02
CA GLY A 587 9.61 16.10 -25.13
C GLY A 587 8.53 16.81 -25.96
N GLU A 588 8.10 16.19 -27.05
CA GLU A 588 7.18 16.76 -28.04
C GLU A 588 5.72 16.81 -27.56
N ASP A 589 5.21 15.75 -26.92
CA ASP A 589 3.82 15.69 -26.43
C ASP A 589 3.54 16.71 -25.31
N MET A 590 4.50 16.92 -24.40
CA MET A 590 4.38 17.88 -23.29
C MET A 590 4.47 19.35 -23.74
N MET A 591 4.90 19.62 -24.98
CA MET A 591 4.92 20.97 -25.57
C MET A 591 3.59 21.35 -26.24
N MET A 592 2.67 20.38 -26.39
CA MET A 592 1.38 20.55 -27.07
C MET A 592 0.19 20.80 -26.12
N GLU A 593 0.35 20.58 -24.80
CA GLU A 593 -0.70 20.85 -23.79
C GLU A 593 -1.08 22.34 -23.65
N GLY A 594 -0.38 23.26 -24.34
CA GLY A 594 -0.72 24.69 -24.40
C GLY A 594 -1.48 25.15 -25.66
N LYS A 595 -1.71 24.29 -26.66
CA LYS A 595 -2.41 24.65 -27.91
C LYS A 595 -3.46 23.60 -28.27
N LYS A 596 -4.75 23.99 -28.28
CA LYS A 596 -5.84 23.17 -28.84
C LYS A 596 -5.42 22.64 -30.22
N ALA A 597 -5.19 21.33 -30.31
CA ALA A 597 -4.77 20.67 -31.53
C ALA A 597 -5.86 20.81 -32.61
N LYS A 598 -5.53 21.43 -33.73
CA LYS A 598 -6.28 21.28 -34.98
C LYS A 598 -5.84 19.96 -35.61
N GLY A 599 -6.78 19.05 -35.80
CA GLY A 599 -6.56 17.71 -36.31
C GLY A 599 -5.93 17.68 -37.71
N LYS A 600 -5.13 16.63 -37.93
CA LYS A 600 -4.85 16.08 -39.25
C LYS A 600 -4.91 14.57 -39.15
N ASP A 601 -5.73 13.98 -40.01
CA ASP A 601 -5.96 12.56 -40.15
C ASP A 601 -4.66 11.80 -40.49
N SER A 602 -4.13 11.04 -39.55
CA SER A 602 -3.20 9.93 -39.80
C SER A 602 -3.86 8.63 -39.34
N LYS A 603 -4.72 8.08 -40.20
CA LYS A 603 -5.30 6.74 -40.00
C LYS A 603 -4.18 5.71 -40.09
N GLY A 604 -3.73 5.21 -38.93
CA GLY A 604 -2.91 4.00 -38.81
C GLY A 604 -1.69 4.07 -37.87
N GLY A 605 -1.34 5.23 -37.32
CA GLY A 605 -0.11 5.40 -36.52
C GLY A 605 -0.28 5.84 -35.06
N SER A 606 -1.48 6.26 -34.64
CA SER A 606 -1.73 6.80 -33.28
C SER A 606 -1.65 5.73 -32.19
N ASP A 607 -2.25 4.56 -32.41
CA ASP A 607 -2.46 3.57 -31.35
C ASP A 607 -1.17 2.84 -30.90
N MET A 608 -0.14 2.83 -31.75
CA MET A 608 1.18 2.25 -31.43
C MET A 608 2.07 3.23 -30.65
N MET A 609 1.87 4.54 -30.79
CA MET A 609 2.63 5.58 -30.08
C MET A 609 2.05 5.82 -28.67
N GLU A 610 0.73 5.73 -28.51
CA GLU A 610 0.04 5.96 -27.23
C GLU A 610 0.41 4.93 -26.13
N ASN A 611 1.00 3.79 -26.53
CA ASN A 611 1.43 2.70 -25.65
C ASN A 611 2.95 2.41 -25.70
N ALA A 612 3.74 3.25 -26.36
CA ALA A 612 5.18 3.03 -26.48
C ALA A 612 5.86 3.23 -25.10
N SER A 613 6.59 2.22 -24.65
CA SER A 613 7.39 2.32 -23.43
C SER A 613 8.64 3.16 -23.73
N LEU A 614 8.74 4.32 -23.08
CA LEU A 614 9.94 5.15 -23.14
C LEU A 614 11.12 4.41 -22.51
N ALA A 615 12.29 4.55 -23.12
CA ALA A 615 13.53 4.00 -22.60
C ALA A 615 14.70 4.98 -22.79
N TYR A 616 15.66 4.94 -21.87
CA TYR A 616 16.92 5.67 -21.95
C TYR A 616 18.06 4.77 -21.48
N GLY A 617 19.09 4.59 -22.32
CA GLY A 617 20.23 3.72 -21.97
C GLY A 617 19.86 2.26 -21.68
N GLY A 618 18.70 1.79 -22.14
CA GLY A 618 18.16 0.45 -21.80
C GLY A 618 17.32 0.40 -20.52
N MET A 619 17.20 1.50 -19.77
CA MET A 619 16.26 1.64 -18.65
C MET A 619 14.89 2.06 -19.17
N VAL A 620 13.84 1.40 -18.69
CA VAL A 620 12.45 1.72 -19.04
C VAL A 620 11.96 2.84 -18.12
N LEU A 621 11.44 3.92 -18.70
CA LEU A 621 11.08 5.13 -17.95
C LEU A 621 9.61 5.08 -17.51
N ARG A 622 9.38 4.53 -16.33
CA ARG A 622 8.08 4.44 -15.66
C ARG A 622 8.25 4.46 -14.15
N ARG A 623 7.15 4.64 -13.42
CA ARG A 623 7.11 4.47 -11.96
C ARG A 623 7.60 3.08 -11.55
N ALA A 624 8.23 2.97 -10.38
CA ALA A 624 8.75 1.70 -9.88
C ALA A 624 7.66 0.61 -9.76
N ALA A 625 6.41 1.01 -9.48
CA ALA A 625 5.25 0.13 -9.42
C ALA A 625 4.86 -0.51 -10.77
N GLU A 626 5.33 0.08 -11.88
CA GLU A 626 5.05 -0.33 -13.26
C GLU A 626 6.23 -1.13 -13.88
N LEU A 627 7.32 -1.29 -13.11
CA LEU A 627 8.50 -2.06 -13.49
C LEU A 627 8.41 -3.50 -12.97
N GLU A 628 9.32 -4.35 -13.46
CA GLU A 628 9.43 -5.75 -13.02
C GLU A 628 9.63 -5.84 -11.49
N GLN A 629 8.92 -6.76 -10.82
CA GLN A 629 8.96 -6.92 -9.35
C GLN A 629 9.66 -8.23 -8.92
N PRO A 630 10.75 -8.19 -8.13
CA PRO A 630 11.67 -7.05 -8.03
C PRO A 630 12.35 -6.77 -9.38
N ALA A 631 13.00 -5.62 -9.49
CA ALA A 631 13.73 -5.26 -10.69
C ALA A 631 14.90 -6.22 -10.93
N ARG A 632 15.38 -6.27 -12.18
CA ARG A 632 16.49 -7.15 -12.55
C ARG A 632 17.80 -6.73 -11.87
N PRO A 633 18.74 -7.67 -11.65
CA PRO A 633 20.08 -7.34 -11.20
C PRO A 633 20.73 -6.26 -12.07
N GLY A 634 21.42 -5.30 -11.45
CA GLY A 634 22.02 -4.14 -12.12
C GLY A 634 21.06 -2.99 -12.42
N HIS A 635 19.76 -3.15 -12.17
CA HIS A 635 18.81 -2.03 -12.25
C HIS A 635 18.98 -1.06 -11.07
N PHE A 636 18.70 0.23 -11.30
CA PHE A 636 18.76 1.29 -10.27
C PHE A 636 18.09 0.88 -8.95
N LEU A 637 16.87 0.34 -9.04
CA LEU A 637 16.11 -0.09 -7.87
C LEU A 637 16.87 -1.10 -7.00
N ILE A 638 17.50 -2.11 -7.60
CA ILE A 638 18.27 -3.12 -6.85
C ILE A 638 19.51 -2.49 -6.21
N GLU A 639 20.26 -1.69 -6.97
CA GLU A 639 21.45 -1.02 -6.44
C GLU A 639 21.10 -0.08 -5.28
N PHE A 640 19.94 0.58 -5.35
CA PHE A 640 19.41 1.47 -4.30
C PHE A 640 18.73 0.74 -3.14
N GLY A 641 18.79 -0.59 -3.11
CA GLY A 641 18.34 -1.39 -1.98
C GLY A 641 16.88 -1.80 -2.02
N GLN A 642 16.25 -1.87 -3.20
CA GLN A 642 14.95 -2.52 -3.35
C GLN A 642 15.01 -3.94 -2.78
N SER A 643 13.95 -4.31 -2.05
CA SER A 643 13.84 -5.65 -1.49
C SER A 643 13.90 -6.71 -2.60
N PRO A 644 14.71 -7.78 -2.44
CA PRO A 644 14.70 -8.93 -3.34
C PRO A 644 13.41 -9.78 -3.19
N ARG A 645 12.50 -9.39 -2.28
CA ARG A 645 11.22 -10.06 -1.99
C ARG A 645 11.37 -11.49 -1.48
N ASN A 646 12.54 -11.83 -0.92
CA ASN A 646 12.76 -13.13 -0.27
C ASN A 646 12.30 -13.13 1.19
N LEU A 647 12.46 -11.98 1.87
CA LEU A 647 12.06 -11.74 3.25
C LEU A 647 11.01 -10.62 3.30
N ILE A 648 10.17 -10.63 4.34
CA ILE A 648 9.29 -9.50 4.67
C ILE A 648 10.18 -8.29 4.97
N ASP A 649 9.86 -7.14 4.41
CA ASP A 649 10.59 -5.88 4.62
C ASP A 649 12.10 -5.96 4.31
N GLY A 650 12.48 -6.80 3.34
CA GLY A 650 13.88 -7.07 2.99
C GLY A 650 14.62 -5.96 2.24
N SER A 651 14.09 -4.72 2.14
CA SER A 651 14.80 -3.60 1.52
C SER A 651 15.97 -3.12 2.40
N SER A 652 16.95 -2.48 1.76
CA SER A 652 18.08 -1.86 2.44
C SER A 652 18.05 -0.36 2.25
N LYS A 653 18.24 0.38 3.35
CA LYS A 653 18.45 1.84 3.35
C LYS A 653 19.91 2.21 3.57
N VAL A 654 20.79 1.21 3.65
CA VAL A 654 22.23 1.40 3.87
C VAL A 654 22.88 1.89 2.58
N GLY A 655 23.80 2.84 2.71
CA GLY A 655 24.58 3.34 1.57
C GLY A 655 25.55 2.30 1.06
N SER A 656 25.65 2.15 -0.26
CA SER A 656 26.58 1.24 -0.90
C SER A 656 27.48 1.97 -1.90
N VAL A 657 28.67 1.42 -2.15
CA VAL A 657 29.58 1.94 -3.18
C VAL A 657 28.92 1.94 -4.58
N PRO A 658 28.21 0.87 -5.01
CA PRO A 658 27.48 0.89 -6.28
C PRO A 658 26.49 2.05 -6.42
N GLN A 659 25.75 2.41 -5.36
CA GLN A 659 24.84 3.58 -5.39
C GLN A 659 25.59 4.87 -5.69
N VAL A 660 26.71 5.10 -5.01
CA VAL A 660 27.53 6.30 -5.21
C VAL A 660 28.08 6.33 -6.64
N LEU A 661 28.63 5.22 -7.13
CA LEU A 661 29.15 5.14 -8.50
C LEU A 661 28.06 5.40 -9.56
N MET A 662 26.85 4.86 -9.34
CA MET A 662 25.71 5.07 -10.23
C MET A 662 25.25 6.54 -10.25
N MET A 663 25.35 7.25 -9.13
CA MET A 663 25.05 8.68 -9.04
C MET A 663 26.16 9.59 -9.57
N MET A 664 27.41 9.10 -9.59
CA MET A 664 28.56 9.86 -10.08
C MET A 664 28.67 9.84 -11.59
N ASN A 665 28.57 8.67 -12.22
CA ASN A 665 28.84 8.48 -13.66
C ASN A 665 27.87 7.48 -14.33
N GLY A 666 26.68 7.26 -13.75
CA GLY A 666 25.72 6.28 -14.26
C GLY A 666 24.66 6.87 -15.17
N GLN A 667 23.95 6.00 -15.90
CA GLN A 667 22.89 6.37 -16.84
C GLN A 667 21.76 7.20 -16.19
N ALA A 668 21.52 7.01 -14.89
CA ALA A 668 20.50 7.76 -14.15
C ALA A 668 20.85 9.26 -14.04
N GLN A 669 22.14 9.58 -13.91
CA GLN A 669 22.64 10.96 -13.88
C GLN A 669 22.58 11.58 -15.28
N GLU A 670 23.05 10.85 -16.31
CA GLU A 670 23.02 11.33 -17.69
C GLU A 670 21.61 11.71 -18.14
N MET A 671 20.62 10.88 -17.78
CA MET A 671 19.20 11.10 -18.08
C MET A 671 18.67 12.42 -17.48
N LEU A 672 19.05 12.76 -16.25
CA LEU A 672 18.66 14.03 -15.62
C LEU A 672 19.34 15.24 -16.26
N THR A 673 20.55 15.06 -16.80
CA THR A 673 21.29 16.13 -17.47
C THR A 673 21.01 16.27 -18.96
N ASN A 674 20.10 15.43 -19.48
CA ASN A 674 19.68 15.51 -20.87
C ASN A 674 18.77 16.74 -21.08
N ARG A 675 18.94 17.44 -22.21
CA ARG A 675 18.17 18.64 -22.57
C ARG A 675 16.66 18.37 -22.71
N ASP A 676 16.27 17.12 -23.01
CA ASP A 676 14.88 16.71 -23.14
C ASP A 676 14.21 16.39 -21.78
N SER A 677 14.99 16.29 -20.70
CA SER A 677 14.44 16.10 -19.35
C SER A 677 13.54 17.28 -18.95
N LEU A 678 12.50 17.03 -18.15
CA LEU A 678 11.66 18.11 -17.63
C LEU A 678 12.48 19.13 -16.83
N LEU A 679 13.46 18.69 -16.06
CA LEU A 679 14.32 19.55 -15.25
C LEU A 679 15.02 20.61 -16.12
N PHE A 680 15.65 20.19 -17.22
CA PHE A 680 16.29 21.10 -18.17
C PHE A 680 15.27 22.02 -18.85
N ARG A 681 14.14 21.47 -19.32
CA ARG A 681 13.09 22.28 -19.96
C ARG A 681 12.50 23.33 -19.03
N THR A 682 12.32 23.00 -17.75
CA THR A 682 11.81 23.92 -16.72
C THR A 682 12.79 25.07 -16.50
N MET A 683 14.08 24.76 -16.44
CA MET A 683 15.13 25.76 -16.35
C MET A 683 15.18 26.66 -17.59
N GLU A 684 15.03 26.12 -18.80
CA GLU A 684 15.06 26.91 -20.05
C GLU A 684 13.82 27.80 -20.27
N LYS A 685 12.73 27.59 -19.52
CA LYS A 685 11.57 28.51 -19.54
C LYS A 685 11.90 29.89 -18.95
N VAL A 686 12.90 29.99 -18.06
CA VAL A 686 13.29 31.24 -17.40
C VAL A 686 14.61 31.78 -17.95
N LYS A 687 14.75 33.11 -17.99
CA LYS A 687 15.86 33.77 -18.70
C LYS A 687 17.03 34.12 -17.79
N SER A 688 16.75 34.56 -16.56
CA SER A 688 17.80 35.01 -15.63
C SER A 688 18.56 33.82 -15.04
N PRO A 689 19.92 33.85 -14.98
CA PRO A 689 20.69 32.82 -14.29
C PRO A 689 20.24 32.57 -12.85
N SER A 690 19.86 33.64 -12.14
CA SER A 690 19.35 33.53 -10.75
C SER A 690 18.01 32.80 -10.68
N GLU A 691 17.11 33.04 -11.64
CA GLU A 691 15.82 32.34 -11.75
C GLU A 691 16.00 30.88 -12.16
N LYS A 692 16.96 30.60 -13.07
CA LYS A 692 17.34 29.23 -13.44
C LYS A 692 17.80 28.44 -12.22
N VAL A 693 18.65 29.03 -11.38
CA VAL A 693 19.10 28.43 -10.11
C VAL A 693 17.92 28.17 -9.17
N GLU A 694 17.01 29.13 -9.03
CA GLU A 694 15.82 28.95 -8.20
C GLU A 694 14.91 27.82 -8.71
N ALA A 695 14.70 27.72 -10.03
CA ALA A 695 13.94 26.64 -10.65
C ALA A 695 14.56 25.27 -10.39
N LEU A 696 15.90 25.14 -10.44
CA LEU A 696 16.61 23.90 -10.11
C LEU A 696 16.41 23.49 -8.65
N PHE A 697 16.59 24.43 -7.71
CA PHE A 697 16.41 24.16 -6.28
C PHE A 697 14.96 23.77 -5.95
N VAL A 698 13.98 24.46 -6.51
CA VAL A 698 12.56 24.13 -6.30
C VAL A 698 12.22 22.77 -6.92
N SER A 699 12.76 22.45 -8.10
CA SER A 699 12.48 21.16 -8.75
C SER A 699 13.09 19.98 -7.99
N VAL A 700 14.34 20.11 -7.51
CA VAL A 700 15.09 18.98 -6.92
C VAL A 700 14.87 18.87 -5.41
N LEU A 701 14.92 20.00 -4.69
CA LEU A 701 14.85 20.07 -3.24
C LEU A 701 13.53 20.63 -2.72
N SER A 702 12.63 21.09 -3.59
CA SER A 702 11.32 21.63 -3.19
C SER A 702 11.41 22.83 -2.24
N ARG A 703 12.48 23.63 -2.35
CA ARG A 703 12.66 24.89 -1.63
C ARG A 703 13.43 25.89 -2.46
N ARG A 704 13.40 27.16 -2.06
CA ARG A 704 14.24 28.19 -2.68
C ARG A 704 15.69 28.09 -2.17
N PRO A 705 16.70 28.46 -2.98
CA PRO A 705 18.07 28.51 -2.52
C PRO A 705 18.27 29.68 -1.55
N THR A 706 19.09 29.44 -0.54
CA THR A 706 19.59 30.48 0.37
C THR A 706 20.49 31.47 -0.35
N MET A 707 20.75 32.62 0.26
CA MET A 707 21.67 33.62 -0.32
C MET A 707 23.09 33.06 -0.54
N VAL A 708 23.56 32.21 0.36
CA VAL A 708 24.88 31.55 0.25
C VAL A 708 24.89 30.58 -0.93
N GLU A 709 23.84 29.78 -1.11
CA GLU A 709 23.71 28.87 -2.25
C GLU A 709 23.58 29.61 -3.58
N LYS A 710 22.88 30.75 -3.62
CA LYS A 710 22.82 31.61 -4.81
C LYS A 710 24.20 32.15 -5.19
N ASP A 711 25.04 32.52 -4.22
CA ASP A 711 26.42 32.96 -4.47
C ASP A 711 27.32 31.81 -4.99
N ILE A 712 27.21 30.63 -4.38
CA ILE A 712 27.93 29.42 -4.84
C ILE A 712 27.53 29.10 -6.29
N ALA A 713 26.22 29.10 -6.59
CA ALA A 713 25.70 28.84 -7.92
C ALA A 713 26.22 29.86 -8.94
N LYS A 714 26.23 31.16 -8.61
CA LYS A 714 26.77 32.21 -9.49
C LYS A 714 28.22 31.94 -9.88
N ARG A 715 29.06 31.47 -8.94
CA ARG A 715 30.45 31.09 -9.22
C ARG A 715 30.54 29.85 -10.10
N ALA A 716 29.74 28.81 -9.83
CA ALA A 716 29.71 27.60 -10.64
C ALA A 716 29.29 27.86 -12.10
N LEU A 717 28.33 28.77 -12.32
CA LEU A 717 27.83 29.11 -13.65
C LEU A 717 28.80 29.95 -14.50
N SER A 718 29.84 30.53 -13.89
CA SER A 718 30.88 31.25 -14.64
C SER A 718 31.77 30.33 -15.48
N ALA A 719 31.65 29.01 -15.31
CA ALA A 719 32.39 27.97 -16.04
C ALA A 719 31.74 27.54 -17.37
N GLY A 720 30.60 28.14 -17.79
CA GLY A 720 29.92 27.83 -19.06
C GLY A 720 28.68 26.92 -18.93
N ASP A 721 28.18 26.39 -20.06
CA ASP A 721 26.95 25.57 -20.13
C ASP A 721 27.00 24.28 -19.28
N GLU A 722 28.20 23.76 -18.99
CA GLU A 722 28.40 22.63 -18.06
C GLU A 722 28.04 22.97 -16.61
N GLY A 723 27.97 24.26 -16.26
CA GLY A 723 27.67 24.73 -14.91
C GLY A 723 26.32 24.23 -14.39
N TYR A 724 25.27 24.22 -15.23
CA TYR A 724 23.95 23.74 -14.82
C TYR A 724 23.91 22.22 -14.65
N SER A 725 24.57 21.46 -15.52
CA SER A 725 24.71 20.00 -15.37
C SER A 725 25.44 19.64 -14.07
N ASN A 726 26.53 20.34 -13.77
CA ASN A 726 27.29 20.18 -12.52
C ASN A 726 26.46 20.54 -11.29
N MET A 727 25.60 21.56 -11.38
CA MET A 727 24.68 21.91 -10.31
C MET A 727 23.61 20.83 -10.08
N ILE A 728 23.00 20.32 -11.15
CA ILE A 728 22.03 19.22 -11.05
C ILE A 728 22.67 18.02 -10.38
N TRP A 729 23.87 17.65 -10.83
CA TRP A 729 24.68 16.59 -10.22
C TRP A 729 24.92 16.83 -8.73
N ALA A 730 25.31 18.05 -8.35
CA ALA A 730 25.56 18.39 -6.94
C ALA A 730 24.29 18.26 -6.10
N LEU A 731 23.15 18.78 -6.58
CA LEU A 731 21.88 18.81 -5.87
C LEU A 731 21.36 17.40 -5.57
N ILE A 732 21.35 16.49 -6.56
CA ILE A 732 20.86 15.12 -6.38
C ILE A 732 21.77 14.26 -5.49
N ASN A 733 23.02 14.67 -5.30
CA ASN A 733 23.98 14.01 -4.41
C ASN A 733 24.02 14.62 -3.00
N THR A 734 23.23 15.66 -2.73
CA THR A 734 23.15 16.24 -1.37
C THR A 734 22.44 15.29 -0.40
N ARG A 735 22.81 15.39 0.89
CA ARG A 735 22.06 14.72 1.97
C ARG A 735 20.61 15.19 2.00
N GLU A 736 20.35 16.45 1.65
CA GLU A 736 18.99 16.98 1.61
C GLU A 736 18.11 16.31 0.53
N PHE A 737 18.69 15.95 -0.61
CA PHE A 737 17.95 15.18 -1.61
C PHE A 737 17.70 13.75 -1.13
N ILE A 738 18.73 13.09 -0.60
CA ILE A 738 18.75 11.66 -0.23
C ILE A 738 17.88 11.36 1.00
N PHE A 739 17.67 12.35 1.87
CA PHE A 739 16.90 12.18 3.10
C PHE A 739 15.56 12.93 3.04
N LEU A 740 14.51 12.23 3.47
CA LEU A 740 13.22 12.77 3.81
C LEU A 740 13.30 13.37 5.21
N GLN A 741 13.28 14.70 5.24
CA GLN A 741 13.27 15.53 6.45
C GLN A 741 11.88 15.75 6.98
#